data_AF-A0A4S9E109-F1
#
_entry.id   AF-A0A4S9E109-F1
#
_cell.length_a   1.000
_cell.length_b   1.000
_cell.length_c   1.000
_cell.angle_alpha   90.00
_cell.angle_beta   90.00
_cell.angle_gamma   90.00
#
_symmetry.space_group_name_H-M   'P 1'
#
loop_
_entity.id
_entity.type
_entity.pdbx_description
1 polymer ?
#
loop_
_entity_poly.entity_id
_entity_poly.type
_entity_poly.pdbx_seq_one_letter_code
_entity_poly.pdbx_strand_id
1 'polypeptide(L)'
;MNMHKAAVLYGVKDIRIEDVETLDLKPHEVRIAPRATGICGTDLHYYQNGKNGIYTVRQPLILGHEAAGEIVEVGTAVTHLKPGDRVAVEPQLACSACDQCRLGRYNLCGSMRFNGSASASPPAQGSLQKLWTHAASLCYPLPGKVSFSEGAMVEPLSVALHSVRKAKLEAGHSVFITGAGAIGLLCARVARISGASSVLMVDVDATRLEFAKRHGIADNIYRIPMEAKDGESGAQFSLRMSNEIQECLDILSANVAFECTGIESCLNICVGMAGQGSRVVIVGMGKPQQEVNISLALIREIEIVGVWRYANTFQPAIQLIEKGMVDVKALITHRFEMEDVASALEFALQRPADLVNDARPGIQWAWERTKFWCENIEKLRAHLAAANMTTGNMPGLPTPTETNLSGSDSEPDTSKDQSNALEAAVVEYLATDVIQIANASQNLCVSATNLAAFLEILMASSTGVTGYIAGDAVYAIDAAYPDIEFTFLVRTKEKAAMVQSAYPGSRVVLGDLDDSDLLEYEAATADMVLHIQDAADASDHEGAAKAIAAGLTSGHSKEKPGYWLHTGGTGILCYQDSANDFKTLGQWTDEQHDDLEGVDAVVNLPDEAFHRNVDKIVLEAGNKNKDVVKTVIVCPPTIYGTGRGPVSGRGRQVYEMAKLILTEGFIPVVGKGKARWNNIHVADLSEVYKLLVDRVVQGDLSDDIWGARGYMFVENGEHLWTDLAKIMADEAHDQQYIQSPQLKSLSKDAALQQAGFEAVSWGLNSRAKAERARKYLEWQPKRPSLEETVPEIIRQEHDRLLAI
;
A
#
# COMPACT_ATOMS: atom_id res chain seq x y z
N MET A 1 29.06 34.05 -11.93
CA MET A 1 28.57 33.71 -10.57
C MET A 1 27.82 32.40 -10.71
N ASN A 2 28.09 31.42 -9.84
CA ASN A 2 27.32 30.18 -9.86
C ASN A 2 25.92 30.50 -9.33
N MET A 3 24.91 30.16 -10.12
CA MET A 3 23.50 30.40 -9.80
C MET A 3 22.78 29.06 -9.68
N HIS A 4 21.70 29.00 -8.93
CA HIS A 4 20.85 27.81 -8.82
C HIS A 4 19.40 28.19 -8.54
N LYS A 5 18.46 27.31 -8.88
CA LYS A 5 17.04 27.57 -8.66
C LYS A 5 16.63 27.47 -7.19
N ALA A 6 15.76 28.38 -6.76
CA ALA A 6 15.12 28.40 -5.44
C ALA A 6 13.66 28.88 -5.51
N ALA A 7 12.86 28.47 -4.53
CA ALA A 7 11.49 28.95 -4.32
C ALA A 7 11.49 30.15 -3.36
N VAL A 8 11.40 31.36 -3.91
CA VAL A 8 11.55 32.62 -3.17
C VAL A 8 10.18 33.27 -2.96
N LEU A 9 9.82 33.49 -1.70
CA LEU A 9 8.63 34.21 -1.28
C LEU A 9 8.94 35.71 -1.15
N TYR A 10 8.26 36.53 -1.94
CA TYR A 10 8.37 37.99 -1.93
C TYR A 10 7.27 38.67 -1.09
N GLY A 11 6.13 38.00 -0.94
CA GLY A 11 4.97 38.52 -0.23
C GLY A 11 3.83 37.50 -0.17
N VAL A 12 2.66 37.96 0.28
CA VAL A 12 1.46 37.10 0.36
C VAL A 12 1.15 36.50 -1.00
N LYS A 13 1.10 35.17 -1.05
CA LYS A 13 0.85 34.35 -2.25
C LYS A 13 1.78 34.65 -3.44
N ASP A 14 2.93 35.28 -3.20
CA ASP A 14 3.91 35.63 -4.24
C ASP A 14 5.19 34.82 -4.03
N ILE A 15 5.14 33.55 -4.43
CA ILE A 15 6.29 32.64 -4.44
C ILE A 15 6.71 32.35 -5.88
N ARG A 16 8.01 32.47 -6.16
CA ARG A 16 8.56 32.35 -7.51
C ARG A 16 9.74 31.40 -7.53
N ILE A 17 9.84 30.62 -8.60
CA ILE A 17 11.03 29.82 -8.89
C ILE A 17 11.99 30.69 -9.70
N GLU A 18 13.13 31.02 -9.11
CA GLU A 18 14.12 31.89 -9.75
C GLU A 18 15.55 31.44 -9.44
N ASP A 19 16.48 31.88 -10.27
CA ASP A 19 17.90 31.66 -10.05
C ASP A 19 18.42 32.61 -8.98
N VAL A 20 19.03 32.05 -7.94
CA VAL A 20 19.67 32.78 -6.84
C VAL A 20 21.18 32.46 -6.80
N GLU A 21 21.95 33.39 -6.25
CA GLU A 21 23.40 33.24 -6.14
C GLU A 21 23.77 32.08 -5.20
N THR A 22 24.65 31.19 -5.67
CA THR A 22 25.30 30.19 -4.81
C THR A 22 26.40 30.88 -4.02
N LEU A 23 26.20 31.02 -2.70
CA LEU A 23 27.19 31.61 -1.80
C LEU A 23 28.50 30.82 -1.76
N ASP A 24 29.62 31.48 -1.46
CA ASP A 24 30.89 30.78 -1.22
C ASP A 24 30.83 29.90 0.03
N LEU A 25 31.44 28.71 -0.04
CA LEU A 25 31.42 27.74 1.05
C LEU A 25 32.46 28.08 2.12
N LYS A 26 32.03 28.29 3.38
CA LYS A 26 32.98 28.57 4.49
C LYS A 26 33.61 27.28 5.04
N PRO A 27 34.72 27.38 5.81
CA PRO A 27 35.46 26.21 6.29
C PRO A 27 34.64 25.18 7.07
N HIS A 28 33.62 25.59 7.84
CA HIS A 28 32.79 24.71 8.67
C HIS A 28 31.37 24.48 8.11
N GLU A 29 31.14 24.86 6.86
CA GLU A 29 29.87 24.69 6.18
C GLU A 29 29.94 23.49 5.22
N VAL A 30 28.78 22.99 4.84
CA VAL A 30 28.60 22.02 3.74
C VAL A 30 27.62 22.59 2.73
N ARG A 31 27.78 22.18 1.48
CA ARG A 31 26.77 22.37 0.44
C ARG A 31 25.97 21.12 0.29
N ILE A 32 24.67 21.26 0.36
CA ILE A 32 23.69 20.19 0.31
C ILE A 32 22.91 20.37 -0.99
N ALA A 33 22.59 19.27 -1.67
CA ALA A 33 21.51 19.21 -2.64
C ALA A 33 20.28 18.64 -1.92
N PRO A 34 19.31 19.48 -1.49
CA PRO A 34 18.07 18.98 -0.92
C PRO A 34 17.38 18.01 -1.89
N ARG A 35 16.94 16.86 -1.36
CA ARG A 35 16.23 15.83 -2.11
C ARG A 35 14.77 15.70 -1.67
N ALA A 36 14.48 16.08 -0.43
CA ALA A 36 13.13 16.19 0.09
C ALA A 36 13.06 17.37 1.06
N THR A 37 11.99 18.16 0.96
CA THR A 37 11.63 19.20 1.93
C THR A 37 10.14 19.04 2.26
N GLY A 38 9.81 18.88 3.54
CA GLY A 38 8.44 18.92 4.06
C GLY A 38 7.88 20.34 4.06
N ILE A 39 6.57 20.45 3.87
CA ILE A 39 5.82 21.70 3.98
C ILE A 39 5.15 21.74 5.34
N CYS A 40 5.52 22.71 6.15
CA CYS A 40 4.98 22.89 7.49
C CYS A 40 3.85 23.93 7.50
N GLY A 41 3.00 23.92 8.53
CA GLY A 41 2.03 24.99 8.78
C GLY A 41 2.67 26.39 8.87
N THR A 42 3.95 26.46 9.27
CA THR A 42 4.73 27.71 9.25
C THR A 42 4.93 28.24 7.83
N ASP A 43 5.25 27.38 6.86
CA ASP A 43 5.40 27.79 5.46
C ASP A 43 4.07 28.28 4.90
N LEU A 44 2.96 27.60 5.26
CA LEU A 44 1.60 28.03 4.90
C LEU A 44 1.26 29.41 5.48
N HIS A 45 1.61 29.70 6.74
CA HIS A 45 1.37 31.02 7.33
C HIS A 45 2.18 32.11 6.65
N TYR A 46 3.45 31.86 6.30
CA TYR A 46 4.23 32.83 5.54
C TYR A 46 3.67 33.07 4.16
N TYR A 47 3.31 32.00 3.44
CA TYR A 47 2.71 32.10 2.11
C TYR A 47 1.34 32.81 2.14
N GLN A 48 0.44 32.43 3.04
CA GLN A 48 -0.91 32.96 3.11
C GLN A 48 -0.99 34.37 3.70
N ASN A 49 -0.18 34.68 4.72
CA ASN A 49 -0.33 35.89 5.53
C ASN A 49 0.89 36.82 5.46
N GLY A 50 1.98 36.42 4.79
CA GLY A 50 3.24 37.16 4.77
C GLY A 50 3.93 37.21 6.14
N LYS A 51 3.43 36.45 7.12
CA LYS A 51 3.94 36.45 8.49
C LYS A 51 3.57 35.16 9.22
N ASN A 52 4.40 34.79 10.18
CA ASN A 52 4.13 33.73 11.14
C ASN A 52 4.20 34.30 12.56
N GLY A 53 3.04 34.49 13.20
CA GLY A 53 2.93 35.25 14.45
C GLY A 53 3.44 36.69 14.28
N ILE A 54 4.49 37.04 15.03
CA ILE A 54 5.13 38.37 14.99
C ILE A 54 6.21 38.49 13.90
N TYR A 55 6.61 37.38 13.26
CA TYR A 55 7.67 37.38 12.27
C TYR A 55 7.11 37.68 10.89
N THR A 56 7.45 38.83 10.32
CA THR A 56 6.93 39.29 9.03
C THR A 56 8.00 39.18 7.95
N VAL A 57 7.63 38.67 6.78
CA VAL A 57 8.48 38.68 5.58
C VAL A 57 8.64 40.14 5.14
N ARG A 58 9.84 40.68 5.35
CA ARG A 58 10.21 42.07 4.97
C ARG A 58 11.20 42.11 3.80
N GLN A 59 11.77 40.96 3.47
CA GLN A 59 12.78 40.74 2.45
C GLN A 59 12.50 39.36 1.83
N PRO A 60 12.94 39.09 0.59
CA PRO A 60 12.72 37.80 -0.06
C PRO A 60 13.20 36.62 0.80
N LEU A 61 12.35 35.60 0.92
CA LEU A 61 12.56 34.45 1.80
C LEU A 61 12.38 33.16 1.01
N ILE A 62 13.44 32.34 0.92
CA ILE A 62 13.35 30.95 0.48
C ILE A 62 12.67 30.16 1.61
N LEU A 63 11.58 29.47 1.28
CA LEU A 63 10.80 28.67 2.24
C LEU A 63 11.42 27.28 2.49
N GLY A 64 10.83 26.53 3.44
CA GLY A 64 11.21 25.16 3.76
C GLY A 64 12.25 25.05 4.86
N HIS A 65 12.02 24.11 5.79
CA HIS A 65 12.90 23.88 6.94
C HIS A 65 12.94 22.43 7.42
N GLU A 66 12.11 21.55 6.83
CA GLU A 66 12.03 20.13 7.16
C GLU A 66 12.74 19.33 6.06
N ALA A 67 14.07 19.20 6.09
CA ALA A 67 14.81 18.75 4.90
C ALA A 67 15.80 17.63 5.13
N ALA A 68 15.95 16.82 4.08
CA ALA A 68 17.08 15.92 3.90
C ALA A 68 17.63 16.02 2.48
N GLY A 69 18.92 15.74 2.35
CA GLY A 69 19.62 15.89 1.09
C GLY A 69 20.97 15.20 1.08
N GLU A 70 21.68 15.41 -0.02
CA GLU A 70 22.99 14.83 -0.26
C GLU A 70 24.05 15.93 -0.13
N ILE A 71 25.14 15.67 0.57
CA ILE A 71 26.29 16.57 0.60
C ILE A 71 26.94 16.56 -0.79
N VAL A 72 27.12 17.73 -1.41
CA VAL A 72 27.81 17.86 -2.71
C VAL A 72 29.18 18.52 -2.58
N GLU A 73 29.39 19.28 -1.51
CA GLU A 73 30.67 19.95 -1.24
C GLU A 73 30.84 20.15 0.28
N VAL A 74 32.07 20.13 0.76
CA VAL A 74 32.40 20.32 2.18
C VAL A 74 33.46 21.40 2.34
N GLY A 75 33.31 22.23 3.37
CA GLY A 75 34.29 23.25 3.72
C GLY A 75 35.61 22.61 4.19
N THR A 76 36.69 23.37 4.09
CA THR A 76 38.06 22.89 4.35
C THR A 76 38.32 22.39 5.78
N ALA A 77 37.47 22.72 6.74
CA ALA A 77 37.57 22.30 8.13
C ALA A 77 36.52 21.25 8.53
N VAL A 78 35.74 20.73 7.58
CA VAL A 78 34.79 19.64 7.81
C VAL A 78 35.51 18.30 7.66
N THR A 79 35.48 17.47 8.70
CA THR A 79 36.18 16.16 8.72
C THR A 79 35.25 14.98 8.91
N HIS A 80 34.01 15.20 9.35
CA HIS A 80 33.04 14.16 9.71
C HIS A 80 31.98 13.89 8.64
N LEU A 81 31.97 14.68 7.55
CA LEU A 81 31.09 14.52 6.40
C LEU A 81 31.90 14.62 5.12
N LYS A 82 31.42 13.98 4.05
CA LYS A 82 32.02 14.05 2.70
C LYS A 82 30.94 14.15 1.62
N PRO A 83 31.29 14.62 0.40
CA PRO A 83 30.38 14.53 -0.74
C PRO A 83 29.83 13.11 -0.95
N GLY A 84 28.54 13.01 -1.28
CA GLY A 84 27.77 11.78 -1.39
C GLY A 84 27.10 11.32 -0.09
N ASP A 85 27.47 11.88 1.08
CA ASP A 85 26.79 11.55 2.33
C ASP A 85 25.34 12.06 2.29
N ARG A 86 24.40 11.22 2.72
CA ARG A 86 22.99 11.59 2.88
C ARG A 86 22.78 12.11 4.29
N VAL A 87 22.09 13.24 4.44
CA VAL A 87 21.91 13.90 5.74
C VAL A 87 20.47 14.39 5.93
N ALA A 88 19.98 14.31 7.17
CA ALA A 88 18.88 15.15 7.65
C ALA A 88 19.47 16.45 8.21
N VAL A 89 18.76 17.57 8.01
CA VAL A 89 19.32 18.90 8.28
C VAL A 89 18.52 19.60 9.37
N GLU A 90 19.20 19.99 10.45
CA GLU A 90 18.59 20.77 11.54
C GLU A 90 18.59 22.27 11.20
N PRO A 91 17.43 22.93 11.06
CA PRO A 91 17.31 24.32 10.56
C PRO A 91 17.65 25.40 11.62
N GLN A 92 18.12 25.02 12.81
CA GLN A 92 18.29 25.92 13.96
C GLN A 92 19.73 26.43 14.10
N LEU A 93 20.05 27.58 13.51
CA LEU A 93 21.36 28.23 13.65
C LEU A 93 21.40 29.09 14.93
N ALA A 94 21.63 28.42 16.07
CA ALA A 94 21.86 29.08 17.36
C ALA A 94 23.28 29.68 17.46
N CYS A 95 23.47 30.70 18.30
CA CYS A 95 24.79 31.34 18.46
C CYS A 95 25.84 30.46 19.16
N SER A 96 25.42 29.36 19.79
CA SER A 96 26.28 28.40 20.51
C SER A 96 27.09 28.97 21.68
N ALA A 97 26.88 30.23 22.06
CA ALA A 97 27.69 30.93 23.06
C ALA A 97 26.87 31.55 24.21
N CYS A 98 25.56 31.73 24.07
CA CYS A 98 24.73 32.32 25.13
C CYS A 98 24.41 31.33 26.25
N ASP A 99 23.88 31.81 27.37
CA ASP A 99 23.55 30.98 28.54
C ASP A 99 22.56 29.86 28.20
N GLN A 100 21.57 30.12 27.35
CA GLN A 100 20.63 29.07 26.91
C GLN A 100 21.36 27.97 26.13
N CYS A 101 22.28 28.32 25.24
CA CYS A 101 23.08 27.35 24.50
C CYS A 101 23.98 26.53 25.44
N ARG A 102 24.66 27.19 26.39
CA ARG A 102 25.51 26.53 27.39
C ARG A 102 24.73 25.57 28.30
N LEU A 103 23.46 25.86 28.55
CA LEU A 103 22.56 25.00 29.33
C LEU A 103 21.89 23.90 28.47
N GLY A 104 22.30 23.73 27.21
CA GLY A 104 21.74 22.73 26.29
C GLY A 104 20.35 23.09 25.74
N ARG A 105 19.86 24.31 25.99
CA ARG A 105 18.55 24.83 25.55
C ARG A 105 18.70 25.78 24.36
N TYR A 106 19.49 25.38 23.37
CA TYR A 106 19.84 26.24 22.24
C TYR A 106 18.63 26.65 21.39
N ASN A 107 17.52 25.90 21.43
CA ASN A 107 16.24 26.26 20.84
C ASN A 107 15.66 27.59 21.37
N LEU A 108 16.09 28.02 22.55
CA LEU A 108 15.72 29.29 23.19
C LEU A 108 16.78 30.38 23.01
N CYS A 109 17.72 30.21 22.08
CA CYS A 109 18.74 31.22 21.80
C CYS A 109 18.09 32.54 21.33
N GLY A 110 18.38 33.65 22.00
CA GLY A 110 17.87 34.97 21.60
C GLY A 110 18.43 35.50 20.26
N SER A 111 19.52 34.90 19.77
CA SER A 111 20.13 35.20 18.46
C SER A 111 19.88 34.09 17.44
N MET A 112 18.85 33.27 17.67
CA MET A 112 18.48 32.17 16.79
C MET A 112 18.16 32.67 15.39
N ARG A 113 18.81 32.08 14.39
CA ARG A 113 18.44 32.21 12.98
C ARG A 113 17.82 30.89 12.54
N PHE A 114 16.54 30.88 12.21
CA PHE A 114 15.83 29.67 11.78
C PHE A 114 15.64 29.69 10.27
N ASN A 115 16.18 28.69 9.56
CA ASN A 115 16.03 28.59 8.11
C ASN A 115 14.55 28.50 7.70
N GLY A 116 14.18 29.06 6.55
CA GLY A 116 12.78 29.09 6.08
C GLY A 116 11.88 30.05 6.87
N SER A 117 12.46 30.95 7.68
CA SER A 117 11.70 31.83 8.56
C SER A 117 12.22 33.27 8.58
N ALA A 118 11.28 34.21 8.62
CA ALA A 118 11.53 35.65 8.80
C ALA A 118 11.85 36.04 10.27
N SER A 119 12.22 35.06 11.10
CA SER A 119 12.63 35.30 12.50
C SER A 119 13.96 36.03 12.67
N ALA A 120 14.76 36.12 11.60
CA ALA A 120 15.99 36.89 11.55
C ALA A 120 15.94 37.95 10.44
N SER A 121 16.75 39.00 10.57
CA SER A 121 16.93 40.01 9.52
C SER A 121 18.43 40.20 9.22
N PRO A 122 18.89 39.94 7.99
CA PRO A 122 18.15 39.32 6.89
C PRO A 122 17.70 37.89 7.24
N PRO A 123 16.62 37.38 6.61
CA PRO A 123 16.10 36.04 6.89
C PRO A 123 17.15 34.96 6.66
N ALA A 124 17.05 33.86 7.41
CA ALA A 124 17.82 32.65 7.12
C ALA A 124 17.07 31.85 6.05
N GLN A 125 17.72 31.63 4.92
CA GLN A 125 17.12 31.04 3.73
C GLN A 125 16.84 29.54 3.94
N GLY A 126 15.65 29.09 3.52
CA GLY A 126 15.13 27.74 3.70
C GLY A 126 15.67 26.71 2.71
N SER A 127 15.14 25.50 2.76
CA SER A 127 15.64 24.34 2.02
C SER A 127 15.01 24.13 0.63
N LEU A 128 13.99 24.90 0.24
CA LEU A 128 13.38 24.81 -1.10
C LEU A 128 14.26 25.48 -2.17
N GLN A 129 15.44 24.93 -2.38
CA GLN A 129 16.43 25.35 -3.37
C GLN A 129 17.29 24.16 -3.81
N LYS A 130 17.85 24.21 -5.03
CA LYS A 130 18.66 23.09 -5.57
C LYS A 130 20.00 22.91 -4.86
N LEU A 131 20.56 23.98 -4.29
CA LEU A 131 21.80 23.95 -3.50
C LEU A 131 21.62 24.78 -2.24
N TRP A 132 21.89 24.19 -1.08
CA TRP A 132 21.72 24.84 0.20
C TRP A 132 23.00 24.79 1.02
N THR A 133 23.51 25.94 1.44
CA THR A 133 24.71 26.02 2.28
C THR A 133 24.32 26.06 3.74
N HIS A 134 24.84 25.12 4.54
CA HIS A 134 24.46 24.98 5.95
C HIS A 134 25.65 24.59 6.84
N ALA A 135 25.50 24.77 8.16
CA ALA A 135 26.54 24.39 9.11
C ALA A 135 26.70 22.86 9.15
N ALA A 136 27.94 22.37 9.00
CA ALA A 136 28.24 20.94 8.97
C ALA A 136 27.85 20.22 10.27
N SER A 137 27.87 20.92 11.41
CA SER A 137 27.49 20.39 12.72
C SER A 137 25.98 20.15 12.89
N LEU A 138 25.16 20.69 11.99
CA LEU A 138 23.70 20.55 11.99
C LEU A 138 23.21 19.60 10.88
N CYS A 139 24.13 18.88 10.23
CA CYS A 139 23.85 17.89 9.20
C CYS A 139 24.12 16.50 9.77
N TYR A 140 23.07 15.71 9.93
CA TYR A 140 23.12 14.41 10.60
C TYR A 140 23.06 13.28 9.56
N PRO A 141 24.07 12.40 9.48
CA PRO A 141 24.08 11.29 8.53
C PRO A 141 22.84 10.39 8.63
N LEU A 142 22.26 10.05 7.49
CA LEU A 142 21.14 9.12 7.37
C LEU A 142 21.64 7.68 7.14
N PRO A 143 21.18 6.69 7.95
CA PRO A 143 21.48 5.28 7.73
C PRO A 143 21.01 4.76 6.35
N GLY A 144 21.63 3.68 5.85
CA GLY A 144 21.40 3.08 4.52
C GLY A 144 19.92 2.92 4.12
N LYS A 145 19.09 2.48 5.05
CA LYS A 145 17.67 2.17 4.86
C LYS A 145 16.71 3.36 5.00
N VAL A 146 17.17 4.52 5.49
CA VAL A 146 16.32 5.71 5.68
C VAL A 146 16.32 6.55 4.41
N SER A 147 15.16 6.73 3.79
CA SER A 147 14.99 7.55 2.58
C SER A 147 15.13 9.04 2.86
N PHE A 148 15.30 9.86 1.83
CA PHE A 148 15.32 11.32 1.99
C PHE A 148 13.98 11.86 2.54
N SER A 149 12.85 11.31 2.12
CA SER A 149 11.54 11.78 2.61
C SER A 149 11.34 11.43 4.09
N GLU A 150 11.80 10.26 4.54
CA GLU A 150 11.84 9.95 5.98
C GLU A 150 12.84 10.85 6.73
N GLY A 151 13.98 11.17 6.11
CA GLY A 151 14.96 12.10 6.63
C GLY A 151 14.39 13.52 6.82
N ALA A 152 13.53 13.98 5.92
CA ALA A 152 12.83 15.26 6.06
C ALA A 152 11.87 15.25 7.27
N MET A 153 11.26 14.11 7.58
CA MET A 153 10.39 13.93 8.75
C MET A 153 11.12 13.91 10.10
N VAL A 154 12.46 13.94 10.12
CA VAL A 154 13.27 14.04 11.36
C VAL A 154 13.01 15.36 12.10
N GLU A 155 12.72 16.44 11.37
CA GLU A 155 12.38 17.75 11.92
C GLU A 155 11.05 17.71 12.71
N PRO A 156 9.91 17.34 12.11
CA PRO A 156 8.66 17.28 12.85
C PRO A 156 8.66 16.19 13.94
N LEU A 157 9.35 15.06 13.73
CA LEU A 157 9.53 14.05 14.79
C LEU A 157 10.35 14.59 15.97
N SER A 158 11.31 15.47 15.71
CA SER A 158 12.09 16.15 16.75
C SER A 158 11.21 17.05 17.62
N VAL A 159 10.22 17.73 17.03
CA VAL A 159 9.20 18.49 17.79
C VAL A 159 8.46 17.56 18.75
N ALA A 160 7.93 16.43 18.25
CA ALA A 160 7.21 15.47 19.08
C ALA A 160 8.07 14.89 20.22
N LEU A 161 9.33 14.53 19.93
CA LEU A 161 10.28 14.07 20.95
C LEU A 161 10.53 15.12 22.03
N HIS A 162 10.71 16.37 21.64
CA HIS A 162 10.89 17.44 22.62
C HIS A 162 9.62 17.67 23.46
N SER A 163 8.44 17.62 22.82
CA SER A 163 7.15 17.73 23.50
C SER A 163 6.96 16.65 24.56
N VAL A 164 7.20 15.38 24.23
CA VAL A 164 7.06 14.27 25.18
C VAL A 164 8.08 14.35 26.32
N ARG A 165 9.31 14.78 26.05
CA ARG A 165 10.30 15.06 27.12
C ARG A 165 9.85 16.18 28.04
N LYS A 166 9.29 17.26 27.49
CA LYS A 166 8.75 18.41 28.25
C LYS A 166 7.51 18.03 29.07
N ALA A 167 6.74 17.07 28.58
CA ALA A 167 5.62 16.47 29.28
C ALA A 167 6.04 15.67 30.52
N LYS A 168 7.33 15.31 30.66
CA LYS A 168 7.82 14.37 31.69
C LYS A 168 6.93 13.12 31.75
N LEU A 169 6.64 12.56 30.59
CA LEU A 169 5.83 11.35 30.50
C LEU A 169 6.56 10.19 31.20
N GLU A 170 5.84 9.46 32.04
CA GLU A 170 6.34 8.26 32.72
C GLU A 170 5.55 7.04 32.26
N ALA A 171 6.15 5.86 32.41
CA ALA A 171 5.49 4.62 32.05
C ALA A 171 4.20 4.43 32.86
N GLY A 172 3.11 4.08 32.19
CA GLY A 172 1.79 3.94 32.80
C GLY A 172 0.90 5.17 32.71
N HIS A 173 1.44 6.35 32.35
CA HIS A 173 0.64 7.56 32.16
C HIS A 173 -0.37 7.41 31.00
N SER A 174 -1.59 7.90 31.20
CA SER A 174 -2.58 8.10 30.14
C SER A 174 -2.36 9.43 29.43
N VAL A 175 -2.56 9.44 28.11
CA VAL A 175 -2.28 10.58 27.24
C VAL A 175 -3.52 11.00 26.48
N PHE A 176 -3.81 12.30 26.51
CA PHE A 176 -4.88 12.94 25.73
C PHE A 176 -4.29 13.92 24.71
N ILE A 177 -4.77 13.92 23.47
CA ILE A 177 -4.23 14.79 22.42
C ILE A 177 -5.37 15.47 21.66
N THR A 178 -5.34 16.79 21.59
CA THR A 178 -6.18 17.54 20.65
C THR A 178 -5.41 17.79 19.36
N GLY A 179 -6.00 17.39 18.24
CA GLY A 179 -5.42 17.44 16.90
C GLY A 179 -4.83 16.10 16.46
N ALA A 180 -5.37 15.55 15.38
CA ALA A 180 -4.89 14.37 14.66
C ALA A 180 -4.14 14.75 13.36
N GLY A 181 -3.57 15.96 13.30
CA GLY A 181 -2.59 16.33 12.27
C GLY A 181 -1.21 15.69 12.52
N ALA A 182 -0.27 15.91 11.61
CA ALA A 182 1.07 15.30 11.65
C ALA A 182 1.76 15.40 13.04
N ILE A 183 1.75 16.58 13.67
CA ILE A 183 2.36 16.77 15.00
C ILE A 183 1.63 15.96 16.08
N GLY A 184 0.31 15.92 16.07
CA GLY A 184 -0.48 15.15 17.04
C GLY A 184 -0.22 13.65 16.92
N LEU A 185 -0.18 13.14 15.69
CA LEU A 185 0.12 11.73 15.39
C LEU A 185 1.56 11.35 15.82
N LEU A 186 2.54 12.23 15.57
CA LEU A 186 3.92 12.02 16.02
C LEU A 186 4.02 12.08 17.56
N CYS A 187 3.36 13.02 18.22
CA CYS A 187 3.28 13.08 19.69
C CYS A 187 2.68 11.79 20.28
N ALA A 188 1.59 11.28 19.68
CA ALA A 188 0.97 10.02 20.07
C ALA A 188 1.94 8.83 19.97
N ARG A 189 2.62 8.68 18.82
CA ARG A 189 3.60 7.61 18.59
C ARG A 189 4.77 7.69 19.57
N VAL A 190 5.35 8.86 19.76
CA VAL A 190 6.46 9.05 20.69
C VAL A 190 6.02 8.81 22.14
N ALA A 191 4.80 9.21 22.52
CA ALA A 191 4.26 8.95 23.84
C ALA A 191 4.12 7.45 24.12
N ARG A 192 3.63 6.66 23.16
CA ARG A 192 3.58 5.19 23.26
C ARG A 192 4.94 4.58 23.50
N ILE A 193 5.93 4.96 22.68
CA ILE A 193 7.30 4.47 22.81
C ILE A 193 7.90 4.84 24.18
N SER A 194 7.46 5.97 24.74
CA SER A 194 7.89 6.47 26.04
C SER A 194 7.10 5.87 27.22
N GLY A 195 6.22 4.89 26.96
CA GLY A 195 5.54 4.10 27.99
C GLY A 195 4.12 4.52 28.33
N ALA A 196 3.46 5.36 27.51
CA ALA A 196 2.04 5.68 27.71
C ALA A 196 1.18 4.41 27.73
N SER A 197 0.34 4.26 28.76
CA SER A 197 -0.58 3.12 28.88
C SER A 197 -1.76 3.23 27.93
N SER A 198 -2.22 4.46 27.69
CA SER A 198 -3.29 4.75 26.74
C SER A 198 -3.09 6.10 26.04
N VAL A 199 -3.58 6.20 24.81
CA VAL A 199 -3.61 7.42 24.01
C VAL A 199 -5.02 7.62 23.47
N LEU A 200 -5.64 8.75 23.85
CA LEU A 200 -6.87 9.27 23.27
C LEU A 200 -6.56 10.48 22.38
N MET A 201 -7.05 10.47 21.14
CA MET A 201 -6.95 11.59 20.22
C MET A 201 -8.32 12.16 19.88
N VAL A 202 -8.39 13.48 19.71
CA VAL A 202 -9.61 14.18 19.31
C VAL A 202 -9.33 15.16 18.18
N ASP A 203 -10.25 15.24 17.22
CA ASP A 203 -10.17 16.13 16.06
C ASP A 203 -11.58 16.40 15.53
N VAL A 204 -11.74 17.42 14.70
CA VAL A 204 -13.00 17.69 13.97
C VAL A 204 -13.11 16.80 12.73
N ASP A 205 -11.96 16.39 12.18
CA ASP A 205 -11.84 15.54 11.00
C ASP A 205 -11.84 14.05 11.40
N ALA A 206 -12.95 13.38 11.10
CA ALA A 206 -13.11 11.95 11.34
C ALA A 206 -12.04 11.12 10.63
N THR A 207 -11.62 11.56 9.46
CA THR A 207 -10.67 10.84 8.59
C THR A 207 -9.32 10.67 9.27
N ARG A 208 -8.83 11.75 9.89
CA ARG A 208 -7.55 11.76 10.61
C ARG A 208 -7.60 10.94 11.89
N LEU A 209 -8.75 10.92 12.55
CA LEU A 209 -8.98 10.08 13.72
C LEU A 209 -9.02 8.60 13.34
N GLU A 210 -9.70 8.25 12.27
CA GLU A 210 -9.71 6.87 11.76
C GLU A 210 -8.31 6.42 11.32
N PHE A 211 -7.53 7.30 10.67
CA PHE A 211 -6.11 7.04 10.41
C PHE A 211 -5.35 6.72 11.70
N ALA A 212 -5.52 7.55 12.75
CA ALA A 212 -4.87 7.32 14.04
C ALA A 212 -5.27 5.97 14.66
N LYS A 213 -6.55 5.57 14.55
CA LYS A 213 -7.05 4.31 15.10
C LYS A 213 -6.58 3.10 14.30
N ARG A 214 -6.73 3.12 12.97
CA ARG A 214 -6.35 2.02 12.06
C ARG A 214 -4.87 1.68 12.15
N HIS A 215 -4.01 2.70 12.27
CA HIS A 215 -2.57 2.48 12.42
C HIS A 215 -2.13 2.19 13.87
N GLY A 216 -3.07 2.03 14.81
CA GLY A 216 -2.76 1.76 16.22
C GLY A 216 -1.99 2.90 16.90
N ILE A 217 -2.15 4.14 16.43
CA ILE A 217 -1.56 5.34 17.03
C ILE A 217 -2.33 5.70 18.30
N ALA A 218 -3.66 5.66 18.23
CA ALA A 218 -4.59 5.94 19.33
C ALA A 218 -5.38 4.69 19.73
N ASP A 219 -5.62 4.49 21.03
CA ASP A 219 -6.56 3.45 21.52
C ASP A 219 -8.00 3.90 21.34
N ASN A 220 -8.23 5.18 21.66
CA ASN A 220 -9.53 5.80 21.61
C ASN A 220 -9.47 7.05 20.76
N ILE A 221 -10.57 7.34 20.08
CA ILE A 221 -10.74 8.54 19.28
C ILE A 221 -12.09 9.17 19.59
N TYR A 222 -12.17 10.49 19.49
CA TYR A 222 -13.43 11.19 19.60
C TYR A 222 -13.50 12.37 18.62
N ARG A 223 -14.58 12.40 17.84
CA ARG A 223 -14.82 13.49 16.89
C ARG A 223 -15.50 14.66 17.59
N ILE A 224 -14.83 15.81 17.60
CA ILE A 224 -15.39 17.05 18.16
C ILE A 224 -16.23 17.76 17.08
N PRO A 225 -17.41 18.31 17.40
CA PRO A 225 -18.19 19.13 16.48
C PRO A 225 -17.47 20.45 16.14
N MET A 226 -17.62 20.91 14.90
CA MET A 226 -16.99 22.17 14.45
C MET A 226 -17.63 23.41 15.10
N GLU A 227 -18.92 23.34 15.46
CA GLU A 227 -19.69 24.46 15.98
C GLU A 227 -20.15 24.22 17.42
N ALA A 228 -20.20 25.31 18.18
CA ALA A 228 -20.81 25.33 19.51
C ALA A 228 -22.33 25.31 19.41
N LYS A 229 -23.02 24.92 20.48
CA LYS A 229 -24.49 24.99 20.55
C LYS A 229 -24.93 26.46 20.56
N ASP A 230 -26.16 26.72 20.12
CA ASP A 230 -26.68 28.10 20.10
C ASP A 230 -26.66 28.72 21.51
N GLY A 231 -26.12 29.93 21.61
CA GLY A 231 -25.88 30.64 22.88
C GLY A 231 -24.73 30.10 23.76
N GLU A 232 -23.96 29.11 23.30
CA GLU A 232 -22.84 28.54 24.05
C GLU A 232 -21.53 29.35 23.85
N SER A 233 -20.97 29.87 24.96
CA SER A 233 -19.64 30.48 24.94
C SER A 233 -18.52 29.45 24.69
N GLY A 234 -17.36 29.89 24.19
CA GLY A 234 -16.21 28.99 23.96
C GLY A 234 -15.72 28.25 25.22
N ALA A 235 -15.84 28.87 26.39
CA ALA A 235 -15.53 28.23 27.67
C ALA A 235 -16.54 27.13 28.03
N GLN A 236 -17.85 27.38 27.81
CA GLN A 236 -18.90 26.38 28.02
C GLN A 236 -18.75 25.22 27.03
N PHE A 237 -18.45 25.50 25.76
CA PHE A 237 -18.16 24.49 24.75
C PHE A 237 -17.03 23.57 25.19
N SER A 238 -15.89 24.13 25.60
CA SER A 238 -14.72 23.34 25.98
C SER A 238 -14.97 22.48 27.22
N LEU A 239 -15.71 23.00 28.21
CA LEU A 239 -16.09 22.26 29.40
C LEU A 239 -17.08 21.13 29.08
N ARG A 240 -18.10 21.41 28.26
CA ARG A 240 -19.06 20.41 27.82
C ARG A 240 -18.38 19.29 27.04
N MET A 241 -17.50 19.62 26.10
CA MET A 241 -16.73 18.63 25.34
C MET A 241 -15.88 17.75 26.24
N SER A 242 -15.19 18.33 27.23
CA SER A 242 -14.40 17.54 28.18
C SER A 242 -15.24 16.53 28.95
N ASN A 243 -16.43 16.95 29.42
CA ASN A 243 -17.35 16.07 30.15
C ASN A 243 -17.96 14.99 29.23
N GLU A 244 -18.45 15.38 28.04
CA GLU A 244 -19.03 14.46 27.06
C GLU A 244 -18.00 13.39 26.63
N ILE A 245 -16.74 13.77 26.42
CA ILE A 245 -15.66 12.81 26.09
C ILE A 245 -15.42 11.81 27.22
N GLN A 246 -15.37 12.28 28.47
CA GLN A 246 -15.18 11.41 29.66
C GLN A 246 -16.34 10.43 29.82
N GLU A 247 -17.58 10.91 29.70
CA GLU A 247 -18.79 10.12 29.84
C GLU A 247 -18.93 9.10 28.69
N CYS A 248 -18.73 9.51 27.44
CA CYS A 248 -18.91 8.64 26.29
C CYS A 248 -17.90 7.49 26.22
N LEU A 249 -16.68 7.71 26.69
CA LEU A 249 -15.60 6.73 26.59
C LEU A 249 -15.33 5.99 27.91
N ASP A 250 -16.08 6.31 28.99
CA ASP A 250 -15.86 5.81 30.35
C ASP A 250 -14.38 5.92 30.78
N ILE A 251 -13.77 7.07 30.46
CA ILE A 251 -12.36 7.34 30.74
C ILE A 251 -12.20 8.35 31.87
N LEU A 252 -11.21 8.08 32.71
CA LEU A 252 -10.74 9.06 33.69
C LEU A 252 -9.91 10.16 33.00
N SER A 253 -9.64 11.22 33.75
CA SER A 253 -8.74 12.30 33.35
C SER A 253 -7.33 11.81 32.98
N ALA A 254 -6.68 12.48 32.04
CA ALA A 254 -5.36 12.14 31.54
C ALA A 254 -4.21 12.63 32.46
N ASN A 255 -3.12 11.88 32.54
CA ASN A 255 -1.90 12.30 33.23
C ASN A 255 -1.11 13.34 32.42
N VAL A 256 -1.18 13.26 31.09
CA VAL A 256 -0.57 14.21 30.17
C VAL A 256 -1.55 14.55 29.06
N ALA A 257 -1.69 15.83 28.75
CA ALA A 257 -2.46 16.30 27.60
C ALA A 257 -1.56 17.08 26.64
N PHE A 258 -1.66 16.84 25.33
CA PHE A 258 -0.98 17.61 24.29
C PHE A 258 -1.99 18.41 23.48
N GLU A 259 -1.75 19.71 23.34
CA GLU A 259 -2.48 20.60 22.44
C GLU A 259 -1.67 20.76 21.15
N CYS A 260 -2.18 20.26 20.03
CA CYS A 260 -1.47 20.20 18.74
C CYS A 260 -2.21 20.91 17.59
N THR A 261 -3.22 21.73 17.90
CA THR A 261 -4.05 22.46 16.92
C THR A 261 -3.76 23.97 16.88
N GLY A 262 -3.34 24.56 18.01
CA GLY A 262 -3.26 26.01 18.19
C GLY A 262 -4.62 26.69 18.40
N ILE A 263 -5.70 25.93 18.64
CA ILE A 263 -7.05 26.45 18.84
C ILE A 263 -7.35 26.56 20.34
N GLU A 264 -7.87 27.72 20.76
CA GLU A 264 -8.13 28.04 22.17
C GLU A 264 -9.12 27.07 22.84
N SER A 265 -10.16 26.64 22.14
CA SER A 265 -11.10 25.64 22.66
C SER A 265 -10.41 24.30 22.89
N CYS A 266 -9.55 23.86 21.98
CA CYS A 266 -8.76 22.64 22.14
C CYS A 266 -7.82 22.71 23.35
N LEU A 267 -7.17 23.86 23.59
CA LEU A 267 -6.39 24.06 24.81
C LEU A 267 -7.23 23.90 26.08
N ASN A 268 -8.41 24.51 26.11
CA ASN A 268 -9.31 24.38 27.26
C ASN A 268 -9.89 22.97 27.43
N ILE A 269 -10.10 22.23 26.33
CA ILE A 269 -10.46 20.81 26.39
C ILE A 269 -9.29 20.01 26.99
N CYS A 270 -8.04 20.26 26.60
CA CYS A 270 -6.88 19.63 27.26
C CYS A 270 -6.83 19.92 28.76
N VAL A 271 -7.11 21.16 29.19
CA VAL A 271 -7.19 21.52 30.63
C VAL A 271 -8.37 20.82 31.32
N GLY A 272 -9.51 20.66 30.64
CA GLY A 272 -10.67 19.92 31.14
C GLY A 272 -10.42 18.43 31.32
N MET A 273 -9.69 17.82 30.38
CA MET A 273 -9.31 16.41 30.38
C MET A 273 -8.13 16.09 31.31
N ALA A 274 -7.31 17.09 31.65
CA ALA A 274 -6.16 16.95 32.53
C ALA A 274 -6.57 16.63 33.98
N GLY A 275 -5.95 15.58 34.53
CA GLY A 275 -6.17 15.11 35.90
C GLY A 275 -5.45 15.95 36.95
N GLN A 276 -5.55 15.53 38.22
CA GLN A 276 -4.81 16.18 39.31
C GLN A 276 -3.30 15.96 39.15
N GLY A 277 -2.50 17.01 39.35
CA GLY A 277 -1.04 17.00 39.19
C GLY A 277 -0.55 16.74 37.76
N SER A 278 -1.43 16.85 36.76
CA SER A 278 -1.13 16.52 35.37
C SER A 278 -0.43 17.66 34.63
N ARG A 279 0.00 17.37 33.39
CA ARG A 279 0.68 18.33 32.52
C ARG A 279 -0.10 18.55 31.23
N VAL A 280 -0.35 19.81 30.90
CA VAL A 280 -0.88 20.22 29.60
C VAL A 280 0.26 20.84 28.79
N VAL A 281 0.60 20.24 27.66
CA VAL A 281 1.72 20.63 26.82
C VAL A 281 1.19 21.34 25.58
N ILE A 282 1.55 22.61 25.43
CA ILE A 282 1.16 23.44 24.28
C ILE A 282 2.23 23.26 23.19
N VAL A 283 1.85 22.58 22.10
CA VAL A 283 2.69 22.33 20.93
C VAL A 283 2.19 23.11 19.72
N GLY A 284 0.87 23.20 19.55
CA GLY A 284 0.22 23.98 18.51
C GLY A 284 0.46 25.47 18.68
N MET A 285 0.72 26.16 17.58
CA MET A 285 0.91 27.60 17.58
C MET A 285 -0.37 28.30 17.12
N GLY A 286 -1.06 28.91 18.07
CA GLY A 286 -2.32 29.60 17.86
C GLY A 286 -2.22 31.13 17.80
N LYS A 287 -3.38 31.78 18.01
CA LYS A 287 -3.42 33.23 18.24
C LYS A 287 -2.52 33.63 19.44
N PRO A 288 -1.90 34.83 19.43
CA PRO A 288 -0.92 35.23 20.46
C PRO A 288 -1.46 35.28 21.89
N GLN A 289 -2.76 35.50 22.06
CA GLN A 289 -3.44 35.57 23.35
C GLN A 289 -4.62 34.60 23.35
N GLN A 290 -4.67 33.73 24.35
CA GLN A 290 -5.75 32.77 24.55
C GLN A 290 -6.28 32.86 25.98
N GLU A 291 -7.59 32.74 26.12
CA GLU A 291 -8.26 32.58 27.41
C GLU A 291 -8.17 31.12 27.84
N VAL A 292 -7.76 30.89 29.09
CA VAL A 292 -7.58 29.55 29.65
C VAL A 292 -8.29 29.49 31.00
N ASN A 293 -8.93 28.36 31.30
CA ASN A 293 -9.56 28.13 32.60
C ASN A 293 -8.51 27.92 33.71
N ILE A 294 -7.96 29.03 34.22
CA ILE A 294 -6.94 29.03 35.27
C ILE A 294 -7.49 28.49 36.58
N SER A 295 -8.78 28.67 36.89
CA SER A 295 -9.38 28.10 38.09
C SER A 295 -9.28 26.57 38.09
N LEU A 296 -9.54 25.93 36.94
CA LEU A 296 -9.44 24.47 36.81
C LEU A 296 -7.98 24.00 36.92
N ALA A 297 -7.06 24.72 36.27
CA ALA A 297 -5.63 24.44 36.39
C ALA A 297 -5.15 24.57 37.85
N LEU A 298 -5.62 25.59 38.58
CA LEU A 298 -5.24 25.83 39.96
C LEU A 298 -5.74 24.73 40.90
N ILE A 299 -7.03 24.36 40.84
CA ILE A 299 -7.60 23.37 41.78
C ILE A 299 -7.10 21.94 41.54
N ARG A 300 -6.58 21.65 40.33
CA ARG A 300 -6.00 20.36 39.97
C ARG A 300 -4.47 20.38 39.94
N GLU A 301 -3.82 21.49 40.31
CA GLU A 301 -2.37 21.68 40.22
C GLU A 301 -1.78 21.31 38.84
N ILE A 302 -2.47 21.69 37.76
CA ILE A 302 -2.06 21.40 36.39
C ILE A 302 -0.88 22.29 36.01
N GLU A 303 0.22 21.68 35.54
CA GLU A 303 1.31 22.42 34.92
C GLU A 303 1.03 22.64 33.43
N ILE A 304 0.93 23.89 33.00
CA ILE A 304 0.81 24.27 31.59
C ILE A 304 2.21 24.58 31.04
N VAL A 305 2.66 23.81 30.06
CA VAL A 305 4.04 23.80 29.57
C VAL A 305 4.09 24.14 28.08
N GLY A 306 4.76 25.24 27.74
CA GLY A 306 5.04 25.58 26.33
C GLY A 306 6.19 24.75 25.74
N VAL A 307 6.03 24.38 24.47
CA VAL A 307 7.07 23.77 23.64
C VAL A 307 7.46 24.73 22.53
N TRP A 308 8.76 24.95 22.35
CA TRP A 308 9.29 25.75 21.26
C TRP A 308 10.34 24.94 20.52
N ARG A 309 9.96 24.41 19.35
CA ARG A 309 10.80 23.57 18.50
C ARG A 309 11.36 22.38 19.29
N TYR A 310 12.68 22.20 19.31
CA TYR A 310 13.35 21.07 19.92
C TYR A 310 14.83 21.35 20.20
N ALA A 311 15.42 20.59 21.13
CA ALA A 311 16.86 20.61 21.38
C ALA A 311 17.37 19.18 21.66
N ASN A 312 18.48 18.80 21.02
CA ASN A 312 19.14 17.50 21.18
C ASN A 312 18.22 16.30 20.86
N THR A 313 17.48 16.38 19.75
CA THR A 313 16.48 15.36 19.35
C THR A 313 16.72 14.76 17.97
N PHE A 314 17.48 15.41 17.08
CA PHE A 314 17.69 14.95 15.70
C PHE A 314 18.29 13.53 15.63
N GLN A 315 19.37 13.28 16.37
CA GLN A 315 19.98 11.95 16.40
C GLN A 315 19.03 10.86 16.98
N PRO A 316 18.34 11.08 18.13
CA PRO A 316 17.29 10.17 18.58
C PRO A 316 16.15 9.95 17.57
N ALA A 317 15.71 10.99 16.86
CA ALA A 317 14.66 10.88 15.85
C ALA A 317 15.08 9.97 14.69
N ILE A 318 16.30 10.14 14.18
CA ILE A 318 16.88 9.26 13.15
C ILE A 318 16.91 7.80 13.64
N GLN A 319 17.33 7.57 14.88
CA GLN A 319 17.39 6.22 15.46
C GLN A 319 16.01 5.56 15.60
N LEU A 320 14.97 6.32 15.91
CA LEU A 320 13.61 5.80 16.00
C LEU A 320 13.06 5.39 14.63
N ILE A 321 13.30 6.20 13.61
CA ILE A 321 12.94 5.89 12.22
C ILE A 321 13.73 4.68 11.74
N GLU A 322 15.05 4.69 11.94
CA GLU A 322 15.93 3.59 11.53
C GLU A 322 15.48 2.25 12.11
N LYS A 323 15.10 2.22 13.40
CA LYS A 323 14.65 0.99 14.07
C LYS A 323 13.21 0.60 13.74
N GLY A 324 12.51 1.34 12.90
CA GLY A 324 11.09 1.11 12.59
C GLY A 324 10.18 1.32 13.79
N MET A 325 10.63 2.02 14.83
CA MET A 325 9.82 2.29 16.02
C MET A 325 8.78 3.39 15.77
N VAL A 326 9.08 4.31 14.85
CA VAL A 326 8.12 5.30 14.35
C VAL A 326 8.08 5.17 12.83
N ASP A 327 6.96 4.71 12.30
CA ASP A 327 6.69 4.75 10.87
C ASP A 327 6.26 6.17 10.48
N VAL A 328 7.20 6.93 9.91
CA VAL A 328 6.95 8.26 9.36
C VAL A 328 6.54 8.24 7.90
N LYS A 329 6.68 7.11 7.19
CA LYS A 329 6.33 7.02 5.76
C LYS A 329 4.82 7.15 5.58
N ALA A 330 4.04 6.52 6.45
CA ALA A 330 2.58 6.60 6.44
C ALA A 330 2.04 8.03 6.63
N LEU A 331 2.85 8.97 7.12
CA LEU A 331 2.46 10.38 7.30
C LEU A 331 2.72 11.24 6.04
N ILE A 332 3.38 10.69 5.02
CA ILE A 332 3.73 11.39 3.78
C ILE A 332 2.67 11.04 2.73
N THR A 333 1.64 11.88 2.62
CA THR A 333 0.49 11.61 1.75
C THR A 333 0.70 12.10 0.30
N HIS A 334 1.43 13.19 0.11
CA HIS A 334 1.60 13.83 -1.20
C HIS A 334 3.05 14.21 -1.46
N ARG A 335 3.42 14.23 -2.74
CA ARG A 335 4.76 14.60 -3.23
C ARG A 335 4.60 15.56 -4.40
N PHE A 336 5.38 16.63 -4.38
CA PHE A 336 5.40 17.63 -5.43
C PHE A 336 6.86 17.91 -5.80
N GLU A 337 7.10 18.19 -7.08
CA GLU A 337 8.38 18.74 -7.51
C GLU A 337 8.54 20.17 -6.99
N MET A 338 9.79 20.61 -6.78
CA MET A 338 10.08 21.96 -6.25
C MET A 338 9.49 23.05 -7.15
N GLU A 339 9.48 22.80 -8.46
CA GLU A 339 8.95 23.67 -9.50
C GLU A 339 7.44 23.94 -9.32
N ASP A 340 6.71 23.06 -8.63
CA ASP A 340 5.27 23.16 -8.38
C ASP A 340 4.94 23.58 -6.93
N VAL A 341 5.90 24.18 -6.22
CA VAL A 341 5.76 24.62 -4.81
C VAL A 341 4.53 25.49 -4.55
N ALA A 342 4.15 26.37 -5.47
CA ALA A 342 2.96 27.22 -5.31
C ALA A 342 1.69 26.36 -5.25
N SER A 343 1.58 25.38 -6.15
CA SER A 343 0.48 24.41 -6.16
C SER A 343 0.48 23.56 -4.89
N ALA A 344 1.64 23.11 -4.43
CA ALA A 344 1.77 22.34 -3.19
C ALA A 344 1.29 23.14 -1.95
N LEU A 345 1.63 24.43 -1.87
CA LEU A 345 1.19 25.32 -0.80
C LEU A 345 -0.32 25.60 -0.86
N GLU A 346 -0.88 25.85 -2.05
CA GLU A 346 -2.33 26.04 -2.21
C GLU A 346 -3.10 24.76 -1.90
N PHE A 347 -2.61 23.60 -2.33
CA PHE A 347 -3.18 22.30 -1.99
C PHE A 347 -3.22 22.08 -0.47
N ALA A 348 -2.10 22.31 0.22
CA ALA A 348 -2.02 22.19 1.66
C ALA A 348 -2.94 23.19 2.41
N LEU A 349 -3.16 24.39 1.86
CA LEU A 349 -4.09 25.38 2.42
C LEU A 349 -5.57 24.98 2.30
N GLN A 350 -5.94 24.25 1.25
CA GLN A 350 -7.31 23.75 1.06
C GLN A 350 -7.69 22.71 2.12
N ARG A 351 -6.71 22.15 2.84
CA ARG A 351 -6.90 21.08 3.83
C ARG A 351 -7.80 19.97 3.29
N PRO A 352 -7.48 19.41 2.10
CA PRO A 352 -8.29 18.35 1.54
C PRO A 352 -8.32 17.19 2.53
N ALA A 353 -9.43 16.42 2.50
CA ALA A 353 -9.67 15.35 3.47
C ALA A 353 -8.55 14.30 3.48
N ASP A 354 -7.73 14.27 2.42
CA ASP A 354 -6.56 13.44 2.20
C ASP A 354 -5.22 14.00 2.69
N LEU A 355 -5.17 15.21 3.25
CA LEU A 355 -3.91 15.81 3.70
C LEU A 355 -3.25 15.07 4.88
N VAL A 356 -3.92 14.07 5.47
CA VAL A 356 -3.33 13.02 6.33
C VAL A 356 -4.04 11.68 6.07
N ASN A 357 -4.74 11.55 4.94
CA ASN A 357 -5.40 10.32 4.53
C ASN A 357 -4.62 9.73 3.37
N ASP A 358 -4.60 8.42 3.32
CA ASP A 358 -4.22 7.67 2.13
C ASP A 358 -5.38 7.68 1.11
N ALA A 359 -5.79 8.87 0.63
CA ALA A 359 -6.94 9.01 -0.25
C ALA A 359 -6.62 9.77 -1.56
N ARG A 360 -6.21 8.97 -2.56
CA ARG A 360 -6.38 9.15 -4.03
C ARG A 360 -5.55 10.22 -4.77
N PRO A 361 -4.62 9.81 -5.65
CA PRO A 361 -4.11 10.63 -6.75
C PRO A 361 -5.01 10.50 -8.00
N GLY A 362 -6.11 11.28 -8.07
CA GLY A 362 -7.06 11.21 -9.18
C GLY A 362 -7.01 12.35 -10.21
N ILE A 363 -6.41 13.50 -9.90
CA ILE A 363 -6.59 14.72 -10.73
C ILE A 363 -5.28 15.41 -11.15
N GLN A 364 -4.14 15.10 -10.53
CA GLN A 364 -2.86 15.75 -10.86
C GLN A 364 -2.19 15.19 -12.13
N TRP A 365 -2.48 13.93 -12.50
CA TRP A 365 -1.83 13.23 -13.62
C TRP A 365 -2.15 13.78 -15.02
N ALA A 366 -3.32 14.39 -15.22
CA ALA A 366 -3.74 14.94 -16.51
C ALA A 366 -2.97 16.23 -16.88
N TRP A 367 -2.59 17.03 -15.89
CA TRP A 367 -1.90 18.30 -16.10
C TRP A 367 -0.40 18.10 -16.35
N GLU A 368 0.24 17.17 -15.63
CA GLU A 368 1.67 16.86 -15.77
C GLU A 368 1.97 16.12 -17.08
N ARG A 369 1.08 15.23 -17.57
CA ARG A 369 1.23 14.60 -18.90
C ARG A 369 1.13 15.60 -20.05
N THR A 370 0.25 16.60 -19.94
CA THR A 370 0.10 17.64 -20.96
C THR A 370 1.35 18.52 -21.03
N LYS A 371 1.92 18.89 -19.88
CA LYS A 371 3.16 19.67 -19.77
C LYS A 371 4.38 18.90 -20.27
N PHE A 372 4.49 17.61 -19.93
CA PHE A 372 5.55 16.71 -20.40
C PHE A 372 5.53 16.51 -21.93
N TRP A 373 4.34 16.44 -22.53
CA TRP A 373 4.20 16.32 -23.99
C TRP A 373 4.54 17.62 -24.73
N CYS A 374 4.15 18.78 -24.21
CA CYS A 374 4.50 20.08 -24.79
C CYS A 374 6.02 20.35 -24.76
N GLU A 375 6.70 19.97 -23.67
CA GLU A 375 8.15 20.20 -23.50
C GLU A 375 9.02 19.26 -24.36
N ASN A 376 8.52 18.08 -24.74
CA ASN A 376 9.26 17.12 -25.57
C ASN A 376 9.08 17.34 -27.08
N ILE A 377 7.98 17.97 -27.53
CA ILE A 377 7.78 18.38 -28.93
C ILE A 377 8.80 19.47 -29.34
N GLU A 378 9.15 20.40 -28.45
CA GLU A 378 10.18 21.42 -28.68
C GLU A 378 11.60 20.80 -28.83
N LYS A 379 11.90 19.76 -28.06
CA LYS A 379 13.18 19.02 -28.15
C LYS A 379 13.27 18.19 -29.44
N LEU A 380 12.13 17.68 -29.92
CA LEU A 380 12.03 16.96 -31.20
C LEU A 380 12.26 17.93 -32.39
N ARG A 381 11.72 19.16 -32.33
CA ARG A 381 11.97 20.23 -33.32
C ARG A 381 13.46 20.60 -33.41
N ALA A 382 14.14 20.71 -32.27
CA ALA A 382 15.56 21.02 -32.22
C ALA A 382 16.44 19.89 -32.80
N HIS A 383 16.07 18.63 -32.58
CA HIS A 383 16.77 17.47 -33.16
C HIS A 383 16.57 17.35 -34.68
N LEU A 384 15.37 17.63 -35.19
CA LEU A 384 15.07 17.58 -36.63
C LEU A 384 15.75 18.72 -37.40
N ALA A 385 15.88 19.92 -36.80
CA ALA A 385 16.63 21.04 -37.37
C ALA A 385 18.14 20.77 -37.45
N ALA A 386 18.69 20.00 -36.49
CA ALA A 386 20.11 19.62 -36.49
C ALA A 386 20.45 18.52 -37.52
N ALA A 387 19.45 17.78 -38.03
CA ALA A 387 19.62 16.67 -38.96
C ALA A 387 19.58 17.08 -40.46
N ASN A 388 19.49 18.37 -40.79
CA ASN A 388 19.48 18.89 -42.17
C ASN A 388 18.39 18.29 -43.09
N MET A 389 17.26 17.85 -42.52
CA MET A 389 16.11 17.38 -43.29
C MET A 389 15.24 18.58 -43.65
N THR A 390 15.17 18.95 -44.94
CA THR A 390 14.29 20.02 -45.41
C THR A 390 12.83 19.59 -45.27
N THR A 391 12.08 20.28 -44.42
CA THR A 391 10.64 20.13 -44.30
C THR A 391 9.95 20.78 -45.50
N GLY A 392 9.51 19.96 -46.46
CA GLY A 392 8.59 20.41 -47.50
C GLY A 392 7.21 20.67 -46.89
N ASN A 393 6.73 21.91 -47.01
CA ASN A 393 5.36 22.41 -46.78
C ASN A 393 4.44 21.62 -45.83
N MET A 394 4.40 22.05 -44.56
CA MET A 394 3.24 21.83 -43.67
C MET A 394 2.43 23.14 -43.53
N PRO A 395 1.08 23.10 -43.54
CA PRO A 395 0.23 24.29 -43.43
C PRO A 395 0.27 24.93 -42.03
N GLY A 396 0.14 26.25 -41.98
CA GLY A 396 0.39 27.08 -40.80
C GLY A 396 -0.57 26.88 -39.62
N LEU A 397 0.01 26.78 -38.41
CA LEU A 397 -0.68 26.80 -37.13
C LEU A 397 -1.06 28.24 -36.73
N PRO A 398 -2.18 28.48 -36.01
CA PRO A 398 -2.55 29.82 -35.55
C PRO A 398 -1.71 30.24 -34.34
N THR A 399 -1.22 31.49 -34.35
CA THR A 399 -0.56 32.14 -33.21
C THR A 399 -1.60 32.76 -32.27
N PRO A 400 -1.43 32.68 -30.93
CA PRO A 400 -2.35 33.30 -30.00
C PRO A 400 -2.12 34.82 -29.97
N THR A 401 -2.99 35.58 -30.63
CA THR A 401 -3.11 37.02 -30.42
C THR A 401 -4.10 37.32 -29.30
N GLU A 402 -3.70 38.27 -28.45
CA GLU A 402 -4.48 38.92 -27.40
C GLU A 402 -5.92 39.23 -27.82
N THR A 403 -6.90 38.69 -27.09
CA THR A 403 -8.27 39.24 -27.08
C THR A 403 -8.74 39.43 -25.65
N ASN A 404 -8.97 40.71 -25.35
CA ASN A 404 -9.63 41.30 -24.19
C ASN A 404 -10.77 40.47 -23.59
N LEU A 405 -10.73 40.29 -22.26
CA LEU A 405 -11.92 40.05 -21.44
C LEU A 405 -12.02 41.15 -20.37
N SER A 406 -12.59 42.27 -20.79
CA SER A 406 -13.23 43.24 -19.91
C SER A 406 -14.74 43.20 -20.22
N GLY A 407 -15.58 42.76 -19.28
CA GLY A 407 -17.02 43.00 -19.36
C GLY A 407 -17.95 41.91 -18.80
N SER A 408 -18.58 42.26 -17.68
CA SER A 408 -19.92 41.90 -17.17
C SER A 408 -20.27 40.46 -16.78
N ASP A 409 -20.50 40.32 -15.47
CA ASP A 409 -21.45 39.44 -14.77
C ASP A 409 -22.49 38.71 -15.64
N SER A 410 -22.21 37.46 -15.97
CA SER A 410 -23.16 36.33 -15.97
C SER A 410 -22.41 35.05 -16.36
N GLU A 411 -22.56 33.98 -15.56
CA GLU A 411 -22.02 32.65 -15.87
C GLU A 411 -22.58 32.11 -17.19
N PRO A 412 -21.74 31.54 -18.08
CA PRO A 412 -22.19 30.56 -19.05
C PRO A 412 -21.84 29.14 -18.57
N ASP A 413 -22.89 28.34 -18.42
CA ASP A 413 -22.87 26.88 -18.35
C ASP A 413 -22.09 26.30 -19.55
N THR A 414 -20.99 25.60 -19.29
CA THR A 414 -20.19 24.92 -20.34
C THR A 414 -19.98 23.46 -19.98
N SER A 415 -20.50 22.58 -20.84
CA SER A 415 -20.58 21.14 -20.68
C SER A 415 -19.28 20.41 -21.06
N LYS A 416 -19.12 19.20 -20.50
CA LYS A 416 -18.03 18.21 -20.72
C LYS A 416 -17.63 17.94 -22.17
N ASP A 417 -18.48 18.26 -23.16
CA ASP A 417 -18.27 17.86 -24.56
C ASP A 417 -17.20 18.69 -25.28
N GLN A 418 -16.93 19.93 -24.86
CA GLN A 418 -15.91 20.77 -25.52
C GLN A 418 -14.47 20.41 -25.12
N SER A 419 -14.26 19.88 -23.91
CA SER A 419 -12.96 19.39 -23.45
C SER A 419 -12.55 18.12 -24.20
N ASN A 420 -13.49 17.18 -24.36
CA ASN A 420 -13.25 15.91 -25.06
C ASN A 420 -12.98 16.10 -26.56
N ALA A 421 -13.60 17.11 -27.19
CA ALA A 421 -13.38 17.43 -28.60
C ALA A 421 -11.98 17.99 -28.87
N LEU A 422 -11.43 18.78 -27.93
CA LEU A 422 -10.07 19.32 -28.03
C LEU A 422 -9.00 18.23 -27.78
N GLU A 423 -9.26 17.32 -26.83
CA GLU A 423 -8.41 16.16 -26.53
C GLU A 423 -8.35 15.18 -27.72
N ALA A 424 -9.49 14.88 -28.35
CA ALA A 424 -9.56 14.01 -29.52
C ALA A 424 -8.81 14.60 -30.73
N ALA A 425 -8.94 15.90 -30.98
CA ALA A 425 -8.26 16.58 -32.09
C ALA A 425 -6.73 16.63 -31.91
N VAL A 426 -6.24 16.73 -30.67
CA VAL A 426 -4.80 16.73 -30.35
C VAL A 426 -4.20 15.33 -30.46
N VAL A 427 -4.93 14.29 -30.02
CA VAL A 427 -4.49 12.89 -30.12
C VAL A 427 -4.47 12.42 -31.58
N GLU A 428 -5.45 12.80 -32.40
CA GLU A 428 -5.51 12.43 -33.82
C GLU A 428 -4.42 13.14 -34.66
N TYR A 429 -4.07 14.38 -34.30
CA TYR A 429 -2.97 15.13 -34.93
C TYR A 429 -1.59 14.54 -34.58
N LEU A 430 -1.37 14.13 -33.32
CA LEU A 430 -0.10 13.54 -32.86
C LEU A 430 0.12 12.10 -33.37
N ALA A 431 -0.95 11.32 -33.54
CA ALA A 431 -0.85 9.96 -34.08
C ALA A 431 -0.40 9.94 -35.55
N THR A 432 -0.74 10.96 -36.33
CA THR A 432 -0.44 11.02 -37.77
C THR A 432 1.04 11.34 -38.04
N ASP A 433 1.68 12.18 -37.21
CA ASP A 433 3.09 12.57 -37.36
C ASP A 433 4.08 11.48 -36.89
N VAL A 434 3.73 10.72 -35.84
CA VAL A 434 4.57 9.61 -35.33
C VAL A 434 4.64 8.45 -36.32
N ILE A 435 3.54 8.19 -37.05
CA ILE A 435 3.47 7.16 -38.09
C ILE A 435 4.29 7.56 -39.33
N GLN A 436 4.39 8.84 -39.67
CA GLN A 436 5.24 9.30 -40.78
C GLN A 436 6.74 9.26 -40.45
N ILE A 437 7.12 9.51 -39.19
CA ILE A 437 8.52 9.42 -38.73
C ILE A 437 8.99 7.95 -38.66
N ALA A 438 8.12 7.03 -38.25
CA ALA A 438 8.43 5.59 -38.21
C ALA A 438 8.63 4.97 -39.60
N ASN A 439 7.94 5.47 -40.63
CA ASN A 439 8.08 4.97 -42.00
C ASN A 439 9.35 5.45 -42.74
N ALA A 440 10.05 6.47 -42.22
CA ALA A 440 11.23 7.07 -42.87
C ALA A 440 12.57 6.38 -42.50
N SER A 441 12.59 5.45 -41.55
CA SER A 441 13.82 4.85 -41.01
C SER A 441 13.89 3.33 -41.28
N GLN A 442 14.21 2.96 -42.53
CA GLN A 442 14.22 1.58 -43.03
C GLN A 442 15.29 0.63 -42.45
N ASN A 443 15.90 0.83 -41.28
CA ASN A 443 17.05 0.01 -40.87
C ASN A 443 17.27 -0.24 -39.36
N LEU A 444 16.21 -0.54 -38.60
CA LEU A 444 16.37 -1.20 -37.29
C LEU A 444 15.18 -2.14 -37.02
N CYS A 445 15.43 -3.44 -37.19
CA CYS A 445 14.48 -4.48 -36.82
C CYS A 445 14.61 -4.78 -35.32
N VAL A 446 13.98 -3.95 -34.50
CA VAL A 446 13.59 -4.28 -33.12
C VAL A 446 12.14 -3.81 -33.00
N SER A 447 11.20 -4.73 -32.78
CA SER A 447 9.78 -4.37 -32.72
C SER A 447 9.54 -3.42 -31.54
N ALA A 448 8.92 -2.27 -31.83
CA ALA A 448 8.65 -1.18 -30.89
C ALA A 448 7.81 -1.57 -29.65
N THR A 449 7.27 -2.79 -29.61
CA THR A 449 6.51 -3.34 -28.47
C THR A 449 7.38 -3.70 -27.25
N ASN A 450 8.69 -3.93 -27.39
CA ASN A 450 9.51 -4.42 -26.27
C ASN A 450 10.23 -3.35 -25.42
N LEU A 451 10.18 -2.06 -25.81
CA LEU A 451 10.86 -1.01 -25.03
C LEU A 451 9.95 -0.33 -23.99
N ALA A 452 8.63 -0.40 -24.15
CA ALA A 452 7.67 0.22 -23.24
C ALA A 452 7.42 -0.61 -21.96
N ALA A 453 7.59 -1.93 -22.02
CA ALA A 453 7.40 -2.84 -20.88
C ALA A 453 8.55 -2.82 -19.86
N PHE A 454 9.65 -2.10 -20.11
CA PHE A 454 10.87 -2.17 -19.29
C PHE A 454 10.91 -1.15 -18.12
N LEU A 455 9.82 -0.41 -17.85
CA LEU A 455 9.79 0.69 -16.86
C LEU A 455 8.53 0.77 -15.96
N GLU A 456 7.60 -0.18 -16.04
CA GLU A 456 6.45 -0.25 -15.10
C GLU A 456 6.65 -1.39 -14.09
N ILE A 457 6.65 -1.07 -12.79
CA ILE A 457 6.64 -2.07 -11.71
C ILE A 457 5.21 -2.60 -11.60
N LEU A 458 5.02 -3.90 -11.82
CA LEU A 458 3.73 -4.57 -11.68
C LEU A 458 3.45 -4.90 -10.21
N MET A 459 2.26 -4.53 -9.74
CA MET A 459 1.78 -4.80 -8.39
C MET A 459 0.82 -5.99 -8.37
N ALA A 460 1.09 -6.99 -7.54
CA ALA A 460 0.24 -8.16 -7.38
C ALA A 460 -0.32 -8.24 -5.95
N SER A 461 -1.64 -8.42 -5.81
CA SER A 461 -2.28 -8.74 -4.53
C SER A 461 -2.63 -10.23 -4.49
N SER A 462 -2.23 -10.93 -3.42
CA SER A 462 -2.51 -12.36 -3.26
C SER A 462 -3.21 -12.64 -1.94
N THR A 463 -4.32 -13.37 -2.05
CA THR A 463 -4.95 -14.02 -0.90
C THR A 463 -4.43 -15.46 -0.81
N GLY A 464 -4.35 -15.99 0.41
CA GLY A 464 -4.09 -17.41 0.62
C GLY A 464 -2.63 -17.86 0.55
N VAL A 465 -1.62 -16.98 0.43
CA VAL A 465 -0.17 -17.32 0.34
C VAL A 465 0.35 -18.32 1.41
N THR A 466 -0.35 -18.41 2.54
CA THR A 466 -0.03 -19.36 3.61
C THR A 466 -0.52 -20.80 3.36
N GLY A 467 -1.34 -21.00 2.32
CA GLY A 467 -1.81 -22.29 1.83
C GLY A 467 -0.82 -22.94 0.87
N TYR A 468 -1.02 -24.22 0.60
CA TYR A 468 -0.19 -25.11 -0.19
C TYR A 468 -0.18 -24.75 -1.68
N ILE A 469 -1.33 -24.55 -2.33
CA ILE A 469 -1.37 -24.14 -3.75
C ILE A 469 -0.83 -22.73 -3.92
N ALA A 470 -1.40 -21.77 -3.18
CA ALA A 470 -1.04 -20.36 -3.31
C ALA A 470 0.42 -20.10 -2.91
N GLY A 471 0.91 -20.75 -1.84
CA GLY A 471 2.28 -20.64 -1.41
C GLY A 471 3.27 -21.18 -2.45
N ASP A 472 2.93 -22.30 -3.10
CA ASP A 472 3.76 -22.88 -4.16
C ASP A 472 3.71 -22.06 -5.47
N ALA A 473 2.53 -21.51 -5.81
CA ALA A 473 2.36 -20.64 -6.97
C ALA A 473 3.15 -19.34 -6.80
N VAL A 474 3.04 -18.68 -5.64
CA VAL A 474 3.82 -17.47 -5.32
C VAL A 474 5.32 -17.77 -5.33
N TYR A 475 5.76 -18.90 -4.78
CA TYR A 475 7.15 -19.32 -4.87
C TYR A 475 7.65 -19.41 -6.32
N ALA A 476 6.85 -19.96 -7.23
CA ALA A 476 7.20 -20.05 -8.64
C ALA A 476 7.21 -18.69 -9.35
N ILE A 477 6.26 -17.81 -9.03
CA ILE A 477 6.12 -16.49 -9.65
C ILE A 477 7.24 -15.56 -9.15
N ASP A 478 7.49 -15.48 -7.84
CA ASP A 478 8.55 -14.65 -7.24
C ASP A 478 9.93 -15.02 -7.79
N ALA A 479 10.20 -16.31 -7.96
CA ALA A 479 11.44 -16.79 -8.55
C ALA A 479 11.62 -16.39 -10.04
N ALA A 480 10.52 -16.25 -10.79
CA ALA A 480 10.54 -15.85 -12.19
C ALA A 480 10.52 -14.32 -12.37
N TYR A 481 9.90 -13.61 -11.44
CA TYR A 481 9.61 -12.19 -11.48
C TYR A 481 9.92 -11.51 -10.14
N PRO A 482 11.20 -11.37 -9.77
CA PRO A 482 11.60 -10.79 -8.49
C PRO A 482 11.27 -9.29 -8.35
N ASP A 483 10.96 -8.62 -9.46
CA ASP A 483 10.60 -7.21 -9.51
C ASP A 483 9.08 -6.96 -9.34
N ILE A 484 8.25 -8.02 -9.26
CA ILE A 484 6.83 -7.88 -8.93
C ILE A 484 6.69 -7.54 -7.45
N GLU A 485 5.98 -6.46 -7.15
CA GLU A 485 5.66 -6.10 -5.77
C GLU A 485 4.44 -6.86 -5.28
N PHE A 486 4.66 -7.80 -4.37
CA PHE A 486 3.59 -8.57 -3.76
C PHE A 486 2.98 -7.88 -2.54
N THR A 487 1.66 -7.87 -2.48
CA THR A 487 0.88 -7.65 -1.25
C THR A 487 0.18 -8.95 -0.85
N PHE A 488 0.41 -9.41 0.38
CA PHE A 488 -0.20 -10.64 0.91
C PHE A 488 -1.21 -10.34 2.01
N LEU A 489 -2.45 -10.81 1.84
CA LEU A 489 -3.43 -10.84 2.92
C LEU A 489 -3.17 -12.05 3.84
N VAL A 490 -2.89 -11.81 5.12
CA VAL A 490 -2.56 -12.85 6.10
C VAL A 490 -3.32 -12.64 7.41
N ARG A 491 -4.02 -13.69 7.86
CA ARG A 491 -4.91 -13.61 9.05
C ARG A 491 -4.20 -13.41 10.38
N THR A 492 -2.97 -13.90 10.54
CA THR A 492 -2.26 -13.86 11.84
C THR A 492 -0.85 -13.32 11.71
N LYS A 493 -0.37 -12.69 12.78
CA LYS A 493 0.97 -12.10 12.83
C LYS A 493 2.09 -13.13 12.72
N GLU A 494 1.87 -14.33 13.23
CA GLU A 494 2.84 -15.43 13.19
C GLU A 494 3.06 -15.89 11.76
N LYS A 495 1.96 -16.12 11.01
CA LYS A 495 2.04 -16.48 9.60
C LYS A 495 2.57 -15.31 8.76
N ALA A 496 2.23 -14.07 9.10
CA ALA A 496 2.76 -12.88 8.44
C ALA A 496 4.28 -12.80 8.55
N ALA A 497 4.84 -13.11 9.73
CA ALA A 497 6.29 -13.14 9.93
C ALA A 497 6.98 -14.22 9.09
N MET A 498 6.37 -15.41 8.96
CA MET A 498 6.89 -16.48 8.09
C MET A 498 6.89 -16.06 6.62
N VAL A 499 5.80 -15.42 6.15
CA VAL A 499 5.69 -14.89 4.79
C VAL A 499 6.71 -13.78 4.53
N GLN A 500 6.84 -12.81 5.44
CA GLN A 500 7.82 -11.71 5.33
C GLN A 500 9.27 -12.21 5.36
N SER A 501 9.54 -13.29 6.10
CA SER A 501 10.87 -13.91 6.10
C SER A 501 11.20 -14.57 4.77
N ALA A 502 10.21 -15.15 4.10
CA ALA A 502 10.39 -15.78 2.79
C ALA A 502 10.44 -14.74 1.66
N TYR A 503 9.67 -13.66 1.78
CA TYR A 503 9.54 -12.61 0.77
C TYR A 503 9.77 -11.21 1.40
N PRO A 504 11.03 -10.80 1.68
CA PRO A 504 11.32 -9.56 2.42
C PRO A 504 10.91 -8.26 1.73
N GLY A 505 10.74 -8.29 0.39
CA GLY A 505 10.27 -7.16 -0.40
C GLY A 505 8.74 -7.03 -0.47
N SER A 506 8.00 -8.01 0.06
CA SER A 506 6.54 -8.02 0.01
C SER A 506 5.90 -7.20 1.14
N ARG A 507 4.74 -6.62 0.87
CA ARG A 507 3.87 -6.02 1.88
C ARG A 507 2.94 -7.10 2.42
N VAL A 508 2.74 -7.13 3.74
CA VAL A 508 1.73 -7.99 4.36
C VAL A 508 0.66 -7.14 5.01
N VAL A 509 -0.59 -7.49 4.71
CA VAL A 509 -1.80 -6.88 5.23
C VAL A 509 -2.46 -7.88 6.17
N LEU A 510 -2.73 -7.45 7.40
CA LEU A 510 -3.44 -8.28 8.37
C LEU A 510 -4.94 -8.10 8.20
N GLY A 511 -5.62 -9.19 7.88
CA GLY A 511 -7.07 -9.24 7.69
C GLY A 511 -7.54 -10.63 7.31
N ASP A 512 -8.84 -10.81 7.24
CA ASP A 512 -9.51 -12.02 6.79
C ASP A 512 -10.39 -11.77 5.56
N LEU A 513 -11.27 -12.71 5.25
CA LEU A 513 -12.06 -12.70 4.02
C LEU A 513 -13.38 -11.92 4.16
N ASP A 514 -13.75 -11.59 5.39
CA ASP A 514 -14.90 -10.78 5.73
C ASP A 514 -14.55 -9.29 5.73
N ASP A 515 -13.26 -8.93 5.68
CA ASP A 515 -12.76 -7.56 5.53
C ASP A 515 -12.99 -7.04 4.10
N SER A 516 -14.25 -6.86 3.69
CA SER A 516 -14.63 -6.46 2.34
C SER A 516 -14.00 -5.14 1.88
N ASP A 517 -13.95 -4.14 2.77
CA ASP A 517 -13.39 -2.82 2.45
C ASP A 517 -11.88 -2.90 2.17
N LEU A 518 -11.20 -3.80 2.89
CA LEU A 518 -9.77 -4.07 2.72
C LEU A 518 -9.52 -4.77 1.39
N LEU A 519 -10.26 -5.84 1.11
CA LEU A 519 -10.15 -6.60 -0.12
C LEU A 519 -10.48 -5.77 -1.37
N GLU A 520 -11.50 -4.92 -1.29
CA GLU A 520 -11.87 -3.99 -2.36
C GLU A 520 -10.74 -2.99 -2.64
N TYR A 521 -10.17 -2.39 -1.59
CA TYR A 521 -9.05 -1.47 -1.73
C TYR A 521 -7.80 -2.13 -2.32
N GLU A 522 -7.41 -3.30 -1.80
CA GLU A 522 -6.23 -4.04 -2.26
C GLU A 522 -6.40 -4.53 -3.71
N ALA A 523 -7.63 -4.88 -4.11
CA ALA A 523 -7.94 -5.27 -5.48
C ALA A 523 -8.01 -4.07 -6.44
N ALA A 524 -8.41 -2.88 -5.98
CA ALA A 524 -8.47 -1.67 -6.80
C ALA A 524 -7.09 -1.08 -7.13
N THR A 525 -6.07 -1.45 -6.35
CA THR A 525 -4.72 -0.88 -6.46
C THR A 525 -3.71 -1.83 -7.12
N ALA A 526 -4.02 -3.12 -7.22
CA ALA A 526 -3.15 -4.12 -7.81
C ALA A 526 -3.39 -4.27 -9.32
N ASP A 527 -2.32 -4.39 -10.11
CA ASP A 527 -2.42 -4.70 -11.55
C ASP A 527 -2.98 -6.11 -11.77
N MET A 528 -2.70 -7.03 -10.85
CA MET A 528 -3.30 -8.36 -10.82
C MET A 528 -3.65 -8.83 -9.41
N VAL A 529 -4.75 -9.58 -9.31
CA VAL A 529 -5.18 -10.27 -8.09
C VAL A 529 -5.02 -11.78 -8.28
N LEU A 530 -4.12 -12.37 -7.50
CA LEU A 530 -3.92 -13.80 -7.34
C LEU A 530 -4.85 -14.32 -6.23
N HIS A 531 -6.07 -14.67 -6.63
CA HIS A 531 -7.07 -15.23 -5.73
C HIS A 531 -6.93 -16.76 -5.70
N ILE A 532 -5.88 -17.22 -5.01
CA ILE A 532 -5.42 -18.61 -4.99
C ILE A 532 -5.55 -19.20 -3.59
N GLN A 533 -6.05 -20.43 -3.46
CA GLN A 533 -6.20 -21.06 -2.15
C GLN A 533 -6.13 -22.59 -2.24
N ASP A 534 -5.74 -23.24 -1.13
CA ASP A 534 -6.14 -24.61 -0.82
C ASP A 534 -7.61 -24.69 -0.41
N ALA A 535 -8.41 -25.44 -1.17
CA ALA A 535 -9.69 -26.03 -0.80
C ALA A 535 -10.57 -25.24 0.22
N ALA A 536 -11.55 -24.54 -0.33
CA ALA A 536 -12.90 -24.27 0.19
C ALA A 536 -13.16 -23.12 1.18
N ASP A 537 -12.19 -22.32 1.64
CA ASP A 537 -12.50 -21.25 2.63
C ASP A 537 -12.32 -19.80 2.14
N ALA A 538 -11.59 -19.54 1.05
CA ALA A 538 -11.20 -18.21 0.55
C ALA A 538 -11.55 -17.96 -0.91
N SER A 539 -11.37 -18.95 -1.80
CA SER A 539 -11.89 -18.86 -3.17
C SER A 539 -13.40 -19.09 -3.22
N ASP A 540 -13.99 -19.78 -2.26
CA ASP A 540 -15.45 -19.96 -2.14
C ASP A 540 -16.15 -18.91 -1.27
N HIS A 541 -15.41 -17.88 -0.87
CA HIS A 541 -15.94 -16.82 -0.03
C HIS A 541 -16.59 -15.71 -0.89
N GLU A 542 -17.92 -15.70 -0.97
CA GLU A 542 -18.65 -14.75 -1.81
C GLU A 542 -18.39 -13.28 -1.46
N GLY A 543 -18.22 -12.96 -0.16
CA GLY A 543 -17.93 -11.60 0.31
C GLY A 543 -16.64 -11.06 -0.31
N ALA A 544 -15.53 -11.75 -0.05
CA ALA A 544 -14.25 -11.52 -0.70
C ALA A 544 -14.31 -11.45 -2.24
N ALA A 545 -15.00 -12.38 -2.90
CA ALA A 545 -15.10 -12.35 -4.36
C ALA A 545 -15.84 -11.10 -4.88
N LYS A 546 -16.93 -10.68 -4.20
CA LYS A 546 -17.66 -9.44 -4.54
C LYS A 546 -16.79 -8.21 -4.30
N ALA A 547 -16.03 -8.17 -3.21
CA ALA A 547 -15.10 -7.10 -2.90
C ALA A 547 -13.97 -6.99 -3.94
N ILE A 548 -13.36 -8.12 -4.34
CA ILE A 548 -12.33 -8.15 -5.39
C ILE A 548 -12.91 -7.67 -6.72
N ALA A 549 -14.10 -8.14 -7.09
CA ALA A 549 -14.77 -7.70 -8.31
C ALA A 549 -15.05 -6.18 -8.30
N ALA A 550 -15.53 -5.64 -7.18
CA ALA A 550 -15.79 -4.22 -7.00
C ALA A 550 -14.50 -3.39 -7.08
N GLY A 551 -13.43 -3.87 -6.44
CA GLY A 551 -12.12 -3.24 -6.46
C GLY A 551 -11.55 -3.17 -7.86
N LEU A 552 -11.45 -4.32 -8.53
CA LEU A 552 -10.95 -4.40 -9.91
C LEU A 552 -11.79 -3.56 -10.90
N THR A 553 -13.11 -3.50 -10.71
CA THR A 553 -13.97 -2.70 -11.59
C THR A 553 -13.80 -1.20 -11.36
N SER A 554 -13.57 -0.77 -10.12
CA SER A 554 -13.48 0.64 -9.76
C SER A 554 -12.07 1.22 -9.90
N GLY A 555 -11.04 0.40 -9.77
CA GLY A 555 -9.63 0.79 -9.82
C GLY A 555 -8.99 0.81 -11.22
N HIS A 556 -9.60 0.14 -12.19
CA HIS A 556 -9.01 -0.07 -13.52
C HIS A 556 -9.77 0.60 -14.66
N SER A 557 -9.13 0.68 -15.83
CA SER A 557 -9.73 1.24 -17.04
C SER A 557 -9.44 0.36 -18.25
N LYS A 558 -9.99 0.74 -19.42
CA LYS A 558 -9.73 0.04 -20.68
C LYS A 558 -8.27 0.12 -21.12
N GLU A 559 -7.63 1.22 -20.79
CA GLU A 559 -6.23 1.50 -21.12
C GLU A 559 -5.27 0.81 -20.14
N LYS A 560 -5.73 0.49 -18.92
CA LYS A 560 -4.98 -0.26 -17.91
C LYS A 560 -5.91 -1.27 -17.20
N PRO A 561 -6.20 -2.42 -17.83
CA PRO A 561 -7.12 -3.40 -17.28
C PRO A 561 -6.50 -4.13 -16.08
N GLY A 562 -7.34 -4.52 -15.12
CA GLY A 562 -6.95 -5.33 -13.97
C GLY A 562 -7.15 -6.82 -14.25
N TYR A 563 -6.23 -7.65 -13.78
CA TYR A 563 -6.26 -9.10 -14.03
C TYR A 563 -6.67 -9.87 -12.77
N TRP A 564 -7.61 -10.80 -12.89
CA TRP A 564 -8.05 -11.66 -11.79
C TRP A 564 -7.78 -13.12 -12.13
N LEU A 565 -6.78 -13.70 -11.46
CA LEU A 565 -6.44 -15.11 -11.56
C LEU A 565 -7.07 -15.82 -10.37
N HIS A 566 -8.21 -16.48 -10.62
CA HIS A 566 -9.00 -17.15 -9.61
C HIS A 566 -8.76 -18.66 -9.62
N THR A 567 -8.77 -19.27 -8.44
CA THR A 567 -8.66 -20.73 -8.29
C THR A 567 -10.00 -21.32 -7.94
N GLY A 568 -10.62 -22.00 -8.90
CA GLY A 568 -11.76 -22.88 -8.66
C GLY A 568 -11.29 -24.26 -8.22
N GLY A 569 -12.17 -25.26 -8.36
CA GLY A 569 -11.80 -26.66 -8.13
C GLY A 569 -12.68 -27.59 -8.94
N THR A 570 -12.12 -28.67 -9.48
CA THR A 570 -12.92 -29.62 -10.28
C THR A 570 -13.97 -30.37 -9.46
N GLY A 571 -14.04 -30.15 -8.14
CA GLY A 571 -15.20 -30.51 -7.34
C GLY A 571 -16.52 -30.02 -7.96
N ILE A 572 -16.50 -28.91 -8.71
CA ILE A 572 -17.65 -28.42 -9.49
C ILE A 572 -18.21 -29.47 -10.46
N LEU A 573 -17.39 -30.39 -10.96
CA LEU A 573 -17.79 -31.45 -11.88
C LEU A 573 -18.49 -32.62 -11.17
N CYS A 574 -18.43 -32.68 -9.83
CA CYS A 574 -19.08 -33.72 -9.03
C CYS A 574 -20.59 -33.49 -8.83
N TYR A 575 -21.17 -32.44 -9.46
CA TYR A 575 -22.53 -31.98 -9.18
C TYR A 575 -23.60 -33.06 -9.37
N GLN A 576 -23.42 -34.00 -10.31
CA GLN A 576 -24.37 -35.08 -10.53
C GLN A 576 -24.39 -36.10 -9.39
N ASP A 577 -23.21 -36.38 -8.84
CA ASP A 577 -23.05 -37.27 -7.70
C ASP A 577 -23.59 -36.64 -6.41
N SER A 578 -23.41 -35.33 -6.24
CA SER A 578 -23.92 -34.60 -5.06
C SER A 578 -25.42 -34.29 -5.13
N ALA A 579 -25.98 -33.96 -6.31
CA ALA A 579 -27.39 -33.58 -6.47
C ALA A 579 -28.39 -34.70 -6.11
N ASN A 580 -27.96 -35.96 -6.14
CA ASN A 580 -28.79 -37.13 -5.84
C ASN A 580 -28.66 -37.62 -4.39
N ASP A 581 -28.29 -36.76 -3.44
CA ASP A 581 -27.93 -37.14 -2.06
C ASP A 581 -26.89 -38.27 -2.05
N PHE A 582 -25.88 -38.18 -2.93
CA PHE A 582 -24.73 -39.10 -2.94
C PHE A 582 -25.12 -40.58 -3.17
N LYS A 583 -26.27 -40.85 -3.79
CA LYS A 583 -26.74 -42.22 -4.08
C LYS A 583 -25.87 -42.96 -5.10
N THR A 584 -25.09 -42.25 -5.90
CA THR A 584 -24.20 -42.78 -6.93
C THR A 584 -22.75 -42.93 -6.48
N LEU A 585 -22.46 -42.78 -5.18
CA LEU A 585 -21.08 -42.87 -4.66
C LEU A 585 -20.33 -44.11 -5.16
N GLY A 586 -19.14 -43.85 -5.69
CA GLY A 586 -18.21 -44.84 -6.20
C GLY A 586 -18.66 -45.51 -7.49
N GLN A 587 -19.73 -45.06 -8.14
CA GLN A 587 -20.11 -45.55 -9.48
C GLN A 587 -19.25 -44.88 -10.55
N TRP A 588 -19.02 -45.58 -11.65
CA TRP A 588 -18.25 -45.07 -12.79
C TRP A 588 -19.16 -44.26 -13.72
N THR A 589 -18.65 -43.13 -14.24
CA THR A 589 -19.29 -42.36 -15.30
C THR A 589 -18.31 -42.12 -16.46
N ASP A 590 -18.79 -42.25 -17.69
CA ASP A 590 -17.99 -41.94 -18.90
C ASP A 590 -17.95 -40.43 -19.19
N GLU A 591 -18.70 -39.62 -18.42
CA GLU A 591 -18.77 -38.18 -18.57
C GLU A 591 -17.42 -37.51 -18.30
N GLN A 592 -17.06 -36.58 -19.18
CA GLN A 592 -15.82 -35.84 -19.13
C GLN A 592 -16.07 -34.44 -19.68
N HIS A 593 -15.51 -33.43 -19.01
CA HIS A 593 -15.67 -32.03 -19.37
C HIS A 593 -14.41 -31.50 -20.05
N ASP A 594 -14.57 -30.66 -21.06
CA ASP A 594 -13.48 -30.09 -21.86
C ASP A 594 -13.51 -28.57 -21.74
N ASP A 595 -12.36 -27.94 -21.48
CA ASP A 595 -12.25 -26.49 -21.27
C ASP A 595 -12.02 -25.68 -22.57
N LEU A 596 -11.96 -26.32 -23.73
CA LEU A 596 -11.69 -25.68 -25.02
C LEU A 596 -12.94 -25.64 -25.91
N GLU A 597 -13.32 -26.79 -26.46
CA GLU A 597 -14.53 -27.00 -27.27
C GLU A 597 -15.77 -27.08 -26.39
N GLY A 598 -15.64 -27.66 -25.19
CA GLY A 598 -16.73 -27.86 -24.23
C GLY A 598 -16.98 -26.72 -23.23
N VAL A 599 -16.21 -25.62 -23.33
CA VAL A 599 -16.18 -24.56 -22.29
C VAL A 599 -17.55 -23.95 -21.99
N ASP A 600 -18.41 -23.83 -23.00
CA ASP A 600 -19.76 -23.27 -22.82
C ASP A 600 -20.60 -24.12 -21.86
N ALA A 601 -20.40 -25.44 -21.83
CA ALA A 601 -21.06 -26.31 -20.87
C ALA A 601 -20.48 -26.13 -19.45
N VAL A 602 -19.16 -25.92 -19.34
CA VAL A 602 -18.45 -25.73 -18.07
C VAL A 602 -18.85 -24.42 -17.39
N VAL A 603 -18.87 -23.31 -18.14
CA VAL A 603 -19.24 -22.00 -17.59
C VAL A 603 -20.74 -21.85 -17.30
N ASN A 604 -21.57 -22.82 -17.72
CA ASN A 604 -23.02 -22.88 -17.50
C ASN A 604 -23.47 -24.08 -16.64
N LEU A 605 -22.58 -24.64 -15.81
CA LEU A 605 -22.95 -25.70 -14.86
C LEU A 605 -24.04 -25.24 -13.85
N PRO A 606 -24.84 -26.18 -13.29
CA PRO A 606 -25.93 -25.85 -12.37
C PRO A 606 -25.48 -25.09 -11.12
N ASP A 607 -26.36 -24.26 -10.57
CA ASP A 607 -26.06 -23.39 -9.41
C ASP A 607 -25.75 -24.19 -8.13
N GLU A 608 -26.20 -25.44 -8.04
CA GLU A 608 -25.93 -26.35 -6.92
C GLU A 608 -24.55 -27.02 -7.00
N ALA A 609 -23.82 -26.84 -8.10
CA ALA A 609 -22.47 -27.36 -8.23
C ALA A 609 -21.52 -26.66 -7.23
N PHE A 610 -20.55 -27.40 -6.69
CA PHE A 610 -19.55 -26.84 -5.78
C PHE A 610 -18.78 -25.70 -6.45
N HIS A 611 -18.35 -24.69 -5.69
CA HIS A 611 -17.62 -23.50 -6.18
C HIS A 611 -18.40 -22.57 -7.12
N ARG A 612 -19.59 -22.99 -7.59
CA ARG A 612 -20.34 -22.27 -8.62
C ARG A 612 -20.73 -20.86 -8.19
N ASN A 613 -21.01 -20.67 -6.91
CA ASN A 613 -21.37 -19.39 -6.33
C ASN A 613 -20.28 -18.32 -6.58
N VAL A 614 -19.00 -18.66 -6.46
CA VAL A 614 -17.90 -17.71 -6.74
C VAL A 614 -17.47 -17.71 -8.20
N ASP A 615 -17.45 -18.86 -8.88
CA ASP A 615 -17.17 -18.92 -10.33
C ASP A 615 -18.09 -17.95 -11.11
N LYS A 616 -19.38 -17.87 -10.73
CA LYS A 616 -20.33 -16.92 -11.32
C LYS A 616 -19.91 -15.47 -11.10
N ILE A 617 -19.44 -15.09 -9.91
CA ILE A 617 -19.00 -13.73 -9.60
C ILE A 617 -17.79 -13.35 -10.47
N VAL A 618 -16.82 -14.25 -10.58
CA VAL A 618 -15.59 -14.06 -11.37
C VAL A 618 -15.90 -13.93 -12.86
N LEU A 619 -16.74 -14.83 -13.39
CA LEU A 619 -17.18 -14.80 -14.79
C LEU A 619 -18.03 -13.55 -15.08
N GLU A 620 -18.94 -13.18 -14.19
CA GLU A 620 -19.75 -11.97 -14.35
C GLU A 620 -18.90 -10.70 -14.34
N ALA A 621 -17.88 -10.61 -13.48
CA ALA A 621 -16.97 -9.47 -13.45
C ALA A 621 -16.24 -9.31 -14.80
N GLY A 622 -15.68 -10.40 -15.34
CA GLY A 622 -15.02 -10.41 -16.65
C GLY A 622 -15.99 -10.20 -17.82
N ASN A 623 -17.25 -10.58 -17.71
CA ASN A 623 -18.24 -10.41 -18.78
C ASN A 623 -18.84 -9.00 -18.82
N LYS A 624 -19.24 -8.47 -17.67
CA LYS A 624 -19.86 -7.14 -17.56
C LYS A 624 -18.83 -6.04 -17.79
N ASN A 625 -17.58 -6.27 -17.37
CA ASN A 625 -16.51 -5.29 -17.44
C ASN A 625 -15.34 -5.76 -18.32
N LYS A 626 -15.62 -6.47 -19.43
CA LYS A 626 -14.60 -7.14 -20.27
C LYS A 626 -13.46 -6.24 -20.77
N ASP A 627 -13.72 -4.95 -20.90
CA ASP A 627 -12.73 -3.98 -21.36
C ASP A 627 -11.80 -3.55 -20.21
N VAL A 628 -12.24 -3.70 -18.95
CA VAL A 628 -11.60 -3.19 -17.73
C VAL A 628 -11.03 -4.31 -16.85
N VAL A 629 -11.68 -5.46 -16.80
CA VAL A 629 -11.33 -6.58 -15.92
C VAL A 629 -11.14 -7.85 -16.75
N LYS A 630 -9.96 -8.45 -16.64
CA LYS A 630 -9.58 -9.70 -17.32
C LYS A 630 -9.56 -10.83 -16.30
N THR A 631 -10.53 -11.74 -16.37
CA THR A 631 -10.65 -12.83 -15.40
C THR A 631 -10.26 -14.16 -16.01
N VAL A 632 -9.64 -15.04 -15.21
CA VAL A 632 -9.42 -16.44 -15.57
C VAL A 632 -9.65 -17.32 -14.34
N ILE A 633 -10.35 -18.44 -14.52
CA ILE A 633 -10.56 -19.46 -13.50
C ILE A 633 -9.65 -20.64 -13.83
N VAL A 634 -8.72 -20.93 -12.94
CA VAL A 634 -7.86 -22.11 -12.97
C VAL A 634 -8.49 -23.17 -12.08
N CYS A 635 -8.80 -24.32 -12.66
CA CYS A 635 -9.62 -25.36 -12.04
C CYS A 635 -8.82 -26.67 -11.94
N PRO A 636 -8.04 -26.85 -10.85
CA PRO A 636 -7.25 -28.05 -10.63
C PRO A 636 -8.08 -29.23 -10.08
N PRO A 637 -7.63 -30.47 -10.32
CA PRO A 637 -8.25 -31.68 -9.81
C PRO A 637 -7.60 -32.13 -8.49
N THR A 638 -7.36 -33.42 -8.27
CA THR A 638 -6.61 -33.87 -7.10
C THR A 638 -5.16 -33.40 -7.20
N ILE A 639 -4.70 -32.65 -6.19
CA ILE A 639 -3.35 -32.07 -6.18
C ILE A 639 -2.44 -32.86 -5.23
N TYR A 640 -1.23 -33.15 -5.69
CA TYR A 640 -0.22 -33.92 -4.94
C TYR A 640 1.19 -33.33 -5.09
N GLY A 641 2.13 -33.86 -4.31
CA GLY A 641 3.54 -33.43 -4.27
C GLY A 641 3.81 -32.44 -3.13
N THR A 642 5.07 -32.25 -2.76
CA THR A 642 5.43 -31.37 -1.64
C THR A 642 5.39 -29.89 -2.06
N GLY A 643 4.67 -29.07 -1.30
CA GLY A 643 4.54 -27.63 -1.56
C GLY A 643 5.77 -26.87 -1.09
N ARG A 644 6.14 -25.83 -1.82
CA ARG A 644 7.35 -25.01 -1.60
C ARG A 644 7.06 -23.64 -0.95
N GLY A 645 5.80 -23.39 -0.61
CA GLY A 645 5.37 -22.18 0.07
C GLY A 645 5.88 -22.06 1.51
N PRO A 646 5.82 -20.87 2.11
CA PRO A 646 6.46 -20.57 3.39
C PRO A 646 5.76 -21.16 4.63
N VAL A 647 4.52 -21.64 4.50
CA VAL A 647 3.70 -22.07 5.65
C VAL A 647 3.16 -23.49 5.48
N SER A 648 2.25 -23.72 4.52
CA SER A 648 1.69 -25.05 4.27
C SER A 648 2.40 -25.74 3.11
N GLY A 649 2.99 -26.91 3.36
CA GLY A 649 3.61 -27.77 2.35
C GLY A 649 2.80 -29.03 2.01
N ARG A 650 1.62 -29.21 2.63
CA ARG A 650 0.82 -30.45 2.60
C ARG A 650 -0.54 -30.22 1.94
N GLY A 651 -0.90 -31.09 1.00
CA GLY A 651 -2.24 -31.12 0.38
C GLY A 651 -3.32 -31.74 1.28
N ARG A 652 -4.52 -31.97 0.73
CA ARG A 652 -5.67 -32.52 1.47
C ARG A 652 -6.03 -33.96 1.10
N GLN A 653 -6.72 -34.18 -0.03
CA GLN A 653 -7.37 -35.48 -0.32
C GLN A 653 -6.42 -36.70 -0.27
N VAL A 654 -5.26 -36.58 -0.95
CA VAL A 654 -4.24 -37.65 -1.03
C VAL A 654 -3.58 -37.88 0.34
N TYR A 655 -3.34 -36.81 1.09
CA TYR A 655 -2.67 -36.86 2.38
C TYR A 655 -3.59 -37.32 3.52
N GLU A 656 -4.88 -36.97 3.50
CA GLU A 656 -5.86 -37.54 4.43
C GLU A 656 -6.11 -39.02 4.16
N MET A 657 -6.02 -39.47 2.91
CA MET A 657 -6.06 -40.91 2.59
C MET A 657 -4.85 -41.64 3.17
N ALA A 658 -3.63 -41.11 2.93
CA ALA A 658 -2.39 -41.65 3.49
C ALA A 658 -2.46 -41.73 5.03
N LYS A 659 -2.92 -40.64 5.67
CA LYS A 659 -3.14 -40.58 7.12
C LYS A 659 -4.11 -41.67 7.59
N LEU A 660 -5.27 -41.80 6.96
CA LEU A 660 -6.28 -42.78 7.34
C LEU A 660 -5.73 -44.22 7.24
N ILE A 661 -5.01 -44.52 6.16
CA ILE A 661 -4.35 -45.82 5.95
C ILE A 661 -3.32 -46.09 7.05
N LEU A 662 -2.46 -45.11 7.36
CA LEU A 662 -1.42 -45.23 8.39
C LEU A 662 -2.00 -45.39 9.79
N THR A 663 -3.09 -44.70 10.12
CA THR A 663 -3.68 -44.73 11.47
C THR A 663 -4.61 -45.92 11.69
N GLU A 664 -5.40 -46.29 10.68
CA GLU A 664 -6.44 -47.33 10.83
C GLU A 664 -6.05 -48.68 10.23
N GLY A 665 -5.01 -48.74 9.39
CA GLY A 665 -4.48 -49.99 8.84
C GLY A 665 -5.40 -50.70 7.85
N PHE A 666 -6.32 -50.00 7.19
CA PHE A 666 -7.21 -50.56 6.18
C PHE A 666 -7.23 -49.72 4.90
N ILE A 667 -7.65 -50.34 3.79
CA ILE A 667 -7.79 -49.69 2.47
C ILE A 667 -9.21 -49.13 2.34
N PRO A 668 -9.42 -47.79 2.35
CA PRO A 668 -10.76 -47.21 2.27
C PRO A 668 -11.40 -47.40 0.88
N VAL A 669 -12.65 -47.85 0.85
CA VAL A 669 -13.47 -47.94 -0.37
C VAL A 669 -14.80 -47.23 -0.15
N VAL A 670 -15.02 -46.12 -0.84
CA VAL A 670 -16.26 -45.34 -0.73
C VAL A 670 -17.26 -45.79 -1.79
N GLY A 671 -18.48 -46.12 -1.36
CA GLY A 671 -19.54 -46.58 -2.25
C GLY A 671 -19.14 -47.83 -3.05
N LYS A 672 -19.25 -47.78 -4.39
CA LYS A 672 -18.86 -48.89 -5.28
C LYS A 672 -17.37 -48.94 -5.64
N GLY A 673 -16.55 -47.96 -5.22
CA GLY A 673 -15.09 -47.98 -5.43
C GLY A 673 -14.62 -47.88 -6.89
N LYS A 674 -15.43 -47.28 -7.76
CA LYS A 674 -15.16 -47.08 -9.20
C LYS A 674 -15.09 -45.59 -9.61
N ALA A 675 -15.10 -44.69 -8.64
CA ALA A 675 -14.99 -43.25 -8.85
C ALA A 675 -13.58 -42.86 -9.30
N ARG A 676 -13.47 -42.03 -10.33
CA ARG A 676 -12.18 -41.55 -10.86
C ARG A 676 -12.07 -40.04 -10.89
N TRP A 677 -10.85 -39.58 -10.64
CA TRP A 677 -10.49 -38.17 -10.68
C TRP A 677 -9.26 -37.94 -11.54
N ASN A 678 -9.18 -36.79 -12.18
CA ASN A 678 -7.90 -36.29 -12.67
C ASN A 678 -6.95 -35.98 -11.50
N ASN A 679 -5.66 -35.87 -11.80
CA ASN A 679 -4.67 -35.44 -10.82
C ASN A 679 -3.65 -34.48 -11.42
N ILE A 680 -2.97 -33.69 -10.58
CA ILE A 680 -1.88 -32.81 -10.98
C ILE A 680 -0.86 -32.62 -9.85
N HIS A 681 0.42 -32.57 -10.20
CA HIS A 681 1.46 -32.21 -9.25
C HIS A 681 1.42 -30.70 -8.97
N VAL A 682 1.52 -30.27 -7.71
CA VAL A 682 1.41 -28.85 -7.30
C VAL A 682 2.37 -27.93 -8.06
N ALA A 683 3.61 -28.36 -8.28
CA ALA A 683 4.57 -27.60 -9.08
C ALA A 683 4.21 -27.45 -10.57
N ASP A 684 3.50 -28.41 -11.18
CA ASP A 684 3.00 -28.27 -12.55
C ASP A 684 1.79 -27.33 -12.61
N LEU A 685 0.96 -27.33 -11.56
CA LEU A 685 -0.13 -26.35 -11.40
C LEU A 685 0.41 -24.93 -11.23
N SER A 686 1.42 -24.73 -10.38
CA SER A 686 2.09 -23.44 -10.19
C SER A 686 2.69 -22.88 -11.48
N GLU A 687 3.16 -23.75 -12.38
CA GLU A 687 3.65 -23.32 -13.70
C GLU A 687 2.53 -22.70 -14.55
N VAL A 688 1.28 -23.15 -14.42
CA VAL A 688 0.15 -22.52 -15.11
C VAL A 688 -0.06 -21.08 -14.62
N TYR A 689 -0.05 -20.85 -13.29
CA TYR A 689 -0.15 -19.48 -12.76
C TYR A 689 1.02 -18.61 -13.21
N LYS A 690 2.25 -19.15 -13.21
CA LYS A 690 3.41 -18.45 -13.75
C LYS A 690 3.17 -18.04 -15.21
N LEU A 691 2.79 -18.99 -16.07
CA LEU A 691 2.50 -18.72 -17.48
C LEU A 691 1.36 -17.72 -17.68
N LEU A 692 0.34 -17.71 -16.82
CA LEU A 692 -0.71 -16.69 -16.85
C LEU A 692 -0.16 -15.32 -16.46
N VAL A 693 0.72 -15.23 -15.45
CA VAL A 693 1.44 -14.00 -15.11
C VAL A 693 2.31 -13.54 -16.28
N ASP A 694 2.98 -14.45 -17.00
CA ASP A 694 3.72 -14.10 -18.22
C ASP A 694 2.81 -13.37 -19.24
N ARG A 695 1.52 -13.79 -19.35
CA ARG A 695 0.53 -13.12 -20.22
C ARG A 695 0.06 -11.77 -19.69
N VAL A 696 -0.07 -11.63 -18.39
CA VAL A 696 -0.34 -10.32 -17.77
C VAL A 696 0.78 -9.34 -18.05
N VAL A 697 2.04 -9.76 -17.86
CA VAL A 697 3.23 -8.94 -18.11
C VAL A 697 3.34 -8.52 -19.58
N GLN A 698 2.89 -9.38 -20.50
CA GLN A 698 2.84 -9.09 -21.93
C GLN A 698 1.66 -8.18 -22.34
N GLY A 699 0.76 -7.86 -21.41
CA GLY A 699 -0.46 -7.11 -21.69
C GLY A 699 -1.45 -7.86 -22.59
N ASP A 700 -1.51 -9.19 -22.48
CA ASP A 700 -2.40 -10.03 -23.29
C ASP A 700 -3.87 -9.75 -22.94
N LEU A 701 -4.66 -9.38 -23.95
CA LEU A 701 -6.10 -9.08 -23.80
C LEU A 701 -6.98 -10.13 -24.49
N SER A 702 -6.42 -11.27 -24.90
CA SER A 702 -7.11 -12.31 -25.66
C SER A 702 -8.31 -12.91 -24.92
N ASP A 703 -9.46 -12.92 -25.60
CA ASP A 703 -10.68 -13.57 -25.12
C ASP A 703 -10.56 -15.11 -25.07
N ASP A 704 -9.48 -15.68 -25.63
CA ASP A 704 -9.17 -17.11 -25.50
C ASP A 704 -8.59 -17.46 -24.12
N ILE A 705 -8.02 -16.50 -23.41
CA ILE A 705 -7.44 -16.70 -22.06
C ILE A 705 -8.30 -16.03 -21.00
N TRP A 706 -8.88 -14.87 -21.32
CA TRP A 706 -9.53 -13.98 -20.36
C TRP A 706 -11.04 -13.84 -20.58
N GLY A 707 -11.77 -13.54 -19.50
CA GLY A 707 -13.19 -13.16 -19.53
C GLY A 707 -14.12 -14.37 -19.66
N ALA A 708 -15.13 -14.26 -20.54
CA ALA A 708 -16.25 -15.21 -20.65
C ALA A 708 -15.84 -16.67 -20.80
N ARG A 709 -14.70 -16.90 -21.44
CA ARG A 709 -14.15 -18.23 -21.76
C ARG A 709 -12.84 -18.51 -21.02
N GLY A 710 -12.43 -17.64 -20.11
CA GLY A 710 -11.25 -17.79 -19.27
C GLY A 710 -11.47 -18.85 -18.19
N TYR A 711 -11.60 -20.11 -18.59
CA TYR A 711 -11.76 -21.25 -17.69
C TYR A 711 -10.79 -22.34 -18.14
N MET A 712 -9.87 -22.74 -17.27
CA MET A 712 -8.80 -23.68 -17.58
C MET A 712 -8.78 -24.82 -16.58
N PHE A 713 -9.00 -26.04 -17.06
CA PHE A 713 -8.63 -27.23 -16.29
C PHE A 713 -7.12 -27.40 -16.31
N VAL A 714 -6.59 -28.05 -15.27
CA VAL A 714 -5.15 -28.30 -15.15
C VAL A 714 -4.92 -29.72 -14.66
N GLU A 715 -4.69 -30.67 -15.56
CA GLU A 715 -4.52 -32.09 -15.21
C GLU A 715 -3.31 -32.74 -15.89
N ASN A 716 -2.83 -33.84 -15.29
CA ASN A 716 -1.76 -34.70 -15.78
C ASN A 716 -2.12 -36.17 -15.56
N GLY A 717 -3.26 -36.59 -16.08
CA GLY A 717 -3.73 -37.98 -15.98
C GLY A 717 -4.89 -38.16 -15.02
N GLU A 718 -5.29 -39.42 -14.87
CA GLU A 718 -6.49 -39.87 -14.15
C GLU A 718 -6.13 -41.04 -13.24
N HIS A 719 -6.75 -41.10 -12.06
CA HIS A 719 -6.59 -42.20 -11.12
C HIS A 719 -7.95 -42.73 -10.65
N LEU A 720 -7.99 -44.03 -10.32
CA LEU A 720 -9.09 -44.63 -9.57
C LEU A 720 -8.78 -44.53 -8.08
N TRP A 721 -9.66 -43.90 -7.30
CA TRP A 721 -9.46 -43.70 -5.86
C TRP A 721 -9.12 -44.99 -5.10
N THR A 722 -9.83 -46.08 -5.43
CA THR A 722 -9.58 -47.39 -4.79
C THR A 722 -8.25 -48.02 -5.21
N ASP A 723 -7.74 -47.75 -6.41
CA ASP A 723 -6.42 -48.27 -6.80
C ASP A 723 -5.30 -47.44 -6.18
N LEU A 724 -5.46 -46.11 -6.11
CA LEU A 724 -4.55 -45.25 -5.35
C LEU A 724 -4.46 -45.67 -3.88
N ALA A 725 -5.62 -45.94 -3.24
CA ALA A 725 -5.67 -46.40 -1.85
C ALA A 725 -4.93 -47.73 -1.65
N LYS A 726 -5.00 -48.66 -2.61
CA LYS A 726 -4.23 -49.91 -2.55
C LYS A 726 -2.74 -49.65 -2.68
N ILE A 727 -2.31 -48.86 -3.67
CA ILE A 727 -0.90 -48.51 -3.88
C ILE A 727 -0.32 -47.89 -2.61
N MET A 728 -1.04 -46.96 -1.98
CA MET A 728 -0.65 -46.34 -0.71
C MET A 728 -0.55 -47.34 0.44
N ALA A 729 -1.48 -48.29 0.54
CA ALA A 729 -1.51 -49.26 1.62
C ALA A 729 -0.44 -50.34 1.44
N ASP A 730 -0.18 -50.77 0.20
CA ASP A 730 0.90 -51.67 -0.16
C ASP A 730 2.25 -51.01 0.16
N GLU A 731 2.43 -49.75 -0.21
CA GLU A 731 3.65 -48.98 0.12
C GLU A 731 3.84 -48.79 1.63
N ALA A 732 2.77 -48.47 2.38
CA ALA A 732 2.84 -48.37 3.84
C ALA A 732 3.16 -49.72 4.50
N HIS A 733 2.74 -50.83 3.90
CA HIS A 733 3.09 -52.17 4.35
C HIS A 733 4.55 -52.51 4.04
N ASP A 734 5.03 -52.19 2.83
CA ASP A 734 6.40 -52.42 2.38
C ASP A 734 7.41 -51.60 3.20
N GLN A 735 7.05 -50.37 3.58
CA GLN A 735 7.81 -49.53 4.52
C GLN A 735 7.66 -49.96 6.00
N GLN A 736 6.90 -51.03 6.28
CA GLN A 736 6.68 -51.61 7.61
C GLN A 736 5.94 -50.69 8.60
N TYR A 737 5.20 -49.71 8.11
CA TYR A 737 4.40 -48.80 8.94
C TYR A 737 3.06 -49.41 9.37
N ILE A 738 2.49 -50.30 8.55
CA ILE A 738 1.25 -51.03 8.85
C ILE A 738 1.39 -52.53 8.58
N GLN A 739 0.51 -53.31 9.20
CA GLN A 739 0.32 -54.73 8.89
C GLN A 739 -0.52 -54.91 7.62
N SER A 740 -0.53 -56.12 7.04
CA SER A 740 -1.21 -56.42 5.76
C SER A 740 -2.65 -55.86 5.71
N PRO A 741 -2.87 -54.76 4.97
CA PRO A 741 -4.11 -53.99 5.04
C PRO A 741 -5.24 -54.70 4.27
N GLN A 742 -6.46 -54.61 4.76
CA GLN A 742 -7.65 -55.20 4.12
C GLN A 742 -8.58 -54.10 3.59
N LEU A 743 -9.33 -54.42 2.54
CA LEU A 743 -10.36 -53.53 1.99
C LEU A 743 -11.50 -53.33 3.00
N LYS A 744 -11.88 -52.08 3.23
CA LYS A 744 -13.02 -51.71 4.08
C LYS A 744 -13.93 -50.74 3.35
N SER A 745 -15.19 -51.15 3.20
CA SER A 745 -16.23 -50.29 2.62
C SER A 745 -16.67 -49.25 3.64
N LEU A 746 -16.72 -47.99 3.23
CA LEU A 746 -17.19 -46.86 4.03
C LEU A 746 -18.52 -46.34 3.46
N SER A 747 -19.51 -46.17 4.33
CA SER A 747 -20.72 -45.38 4.01
C SER A 747 -20.37 -43.89 3.95
N LYS A 748 -21.25 -43.06 3.38
CA LYS A 748 -21.12 -41.59 3.38
C LYS A 748 -20.86 -41.04 4.78
N ASP A 749 -21.67 -41.45 5.76
CA ASP A 749 -21.56 -40.97 7.14
C ASP A 749 -20.26 -41.44 7.81
N ALA A 750 -19.83 -42.69 7.54
CA ALA A 750 -18.59 -43.23 8.07
C ALA A 750 -17.35 -42.56 7.44
N ALA A 751 -17.40 -42.26 6.14
CA ALA A 751 -16.36 -41.52 5.44
C ALA A 751 -16.24 -40.11 6.01
N LEU A 752 -17.36 -39.40 6.16
CA LEU A 752 -17.43 -38.06 6.74
C LEU A 752 -16.88 -38.03 8.17
N GLN A 753 -17.20 -39.02 8.98
CA GLN A 753 -16.71 -39.12 10.36
C GLN A 753 -15.20 -39.36 10.46
N GLN A 754 -14.60 -40.07 9.50
CA GLN A 754 -13.20 -40.45 9.55
C GLN A 754 -12.25 -39.39 8.99
N ALA A 755 -12.60 -38.78 7.86
CA ALA A 755 -11.73 -37.85 7.17
C ALA A 755 -12.51 -36.75 6.42
N GLY A 756 -13.65 -36.33 6.97
CA GLY A 756 -14.38 -35.16 6.49
C GLY A 756 -14.91 -35.31 5.06
N PHE A 757 -15.07 -34.18 4.38
CA PHE A 757 -15.56 -34.16 3.00
C PHE A 757 -14.53 -34.74 2.02
N GLU A 758 -13.25 -34.68 2.36
CA GLU A 758 -12.15 -35.30 1.61
C GLU A 758 -12.41 -36.79 1.42
N ALA A 759 -12.86 -37.50 2.46
CA ALA A 759 -13.21 -38.90 2.33
C ALA A 759 -14.44 -39.14 1.45
N VAL A 760 -15.46 -38.27 1.52
CA VAL A 760 -16.63 -38.36 0.64
C VAL A 760 -16.24 -38.16 -0.82
N SER A 761 -15.28 -37.28 -1.10
CA SER A 761 -14.78 -36.99 -2.45
C SER A 761 -14.14 -38.19 -3.14
N TRP A 762 -13.61 -39.17 -2.39
CA TRP A 762 -13.07 -40.43 -2.95
C TRP A 762 -14.15 -41.31 -3.60
N GLY A 763 -15.43 -40.99 -3.39
CA GLY A 763 -16.56 -41.64 -4.04
C GLY A 763 -17.20 -40.81 -5.16
N LEU A 764 -16.68 -39.63 -5.50
CA LEU A 764 -17.25 -38.76 -6.54
C LEU A 764 -16.44 -38.86 -7.84
N ASN A 765 -17.05 -38.60 -9.00
CA ASN A 765 -16.34 -38.52 -10.27
C ASN A 765 -16.00 -37.06 -10.61
N SER A 766 -14.75 -36.81 -11.02
CA SER A 766 -14.30 -35.51 -11.49
C SER A 766 -13.32 -35.68 -12.64
N ARG A 767 -13.83 -35.52 -13.87
CA ARG A 767 -13.10 -35.84 -15.08
C ARG A 767 -13.13 -34.65 -16.04
N ALA A 768 -11.96 -34.11 -16.30
CA ALA A 768 -11.69 -32.93 -17.10
C ALA A 768 -10.65 -33.24 -18.19
N LYS A 769 -10.63 -32.43 -19.25
CA LYS A 769 -9.53 -32.32 -20.22
C LYS A 769 -8.99 -30.90 -20.20
N ALA A 770 -7.71 -30.77 -19.88
CA ALA A 770 -7.00 -29.49 -19.84
C ALA A 770 -6.45 -29.12 -21.23
N GLU A 771 -7.30 -28.85 -22.20
CA GLU A 771 -6.89 -28.54 -23.57
C GLU A 771 -6.52 -27.05 -23.71
N ARG A 772 -7.19 -26.16 -22.98
CA ARG A 772 -7.00 -24.70 -23.07
C ARG A 772 -5.60 -24.27 -22.62
N ALA A 773 -5.15 -24.72 -21.44
CA ALA A 773 -3.81 -24.41 -20.94
C ALA A 773 -2.71 -24.94 -21.88
N ARG A 774 -2.88 -26.15 -22.42
CA ARG A 774 -1.94 -26.75 -23.39
C ARG A 774 -1.88 -25.95 -24.69
N LYS A 775 -3.03 -25.52 -25.21
CA LYS A 775 -3.12 -24.80 -26.48
C LYS A 775 -2.63 -23.36 -26.39
N TYR A 776 -3.09 -22.60 -25.39
CA TYR A 776 -2.86 -21.16 -25.35
C TYR A 776 -1.66 -20.77 -24.48
N LEU A 777 -1.33 -21.56 -23.45
CA LEU A 777 -0.15 -21.29 -22.61
C LEU A 777 1.07 -22.14 -23.01
N GLU A 778 0.92 -23.06 -23.97
CA GLU A 778 1.94 -24.06 -24.33
C GLU A 778 2.40 -24.90 -23.13
N TRP A 779 1.51 -25.03 -22.13
CA TRP A 779 1.80 -25.71 -20.89
C TRP A 779 1.86 -27.23 -21.09
N GLN A 780 2.86 -27.88 -20.51
CA GLN A 780 2.95 -29.34 -20.44
C GLN A 780 3.46 -29.74 -19.05
N PRO A 781 2.75 -30.64 -18.34
CA PRO A 781 3.18 -31.13 -17.05
C PRO A 781 4.44 -32.00 -17.20
N LYS A 782 5.39 -31.86 -16.26
CA LYS A 782 6.70 -32.52 -16.32
C LYS A 782 7.05 -33.27 -15.03
N ARG A 783 6.25 -33.16 -13.98
CA ARG A 783 6.55 -33.78 -12.68
C ARG A 783 6.16 -35.27 -12.69
N PRO A 784 6.72 -36.06 -11.76
CA PRO A 784 6.38 -37.48 -11.61
C PRO A 784 4.88 -37.68 -11.42
N SER A 785 4.38 -38.86 -11.78
CA SER A 785 2.97 -39.20 -11.61
C SER A 785 2.58 -39.31 -10.14
N LEU A 786 1.29 -39.29 -9.86
CA LEU A 786 0.77 -39.46 -8.50
C LEU A 786 1.28 -40.76 -7.87
N GLU A 787 1.24 -41.87 -8.61
CA GLU A 787 1.72 -43.18 -8.18
C GLU A 787 3.21 -43.17 -7.86
N GLU A 788 4.03 -42.51 -8.69
CA GLU A 788 5.48 -42.38 -8.46
C GLU A 788 5.81 -41.57 -7.20
N THR A 789 4.90 -40.69 -6.75
CA THR A 789 5.07 -39.89 -5.53
C THR A 789 4.55 -40.57 -4.25
N VAL A 790 3.80 -41.68 -4.36
CA VAL A 790 3.21 -42.37 -3.20
C VAL A 790 4.23 -42.76 -2.12
N PRO A 791 5.41 -43.34 -2.45
CA PRO A 791 6.42 -43.66 -1.43
C PRO A 791 6.82 -42.47 -0.56
N GLU A 792 6.95 -41.30 -1.19
CA GLU A 792 7.31 -40.08 -0.48
C GLU A 792 6.17 -39.57 0.39
N ILE A 793 4.94 -39.57 -0.13
CA ILE A 793 3.75 -39.11 0.59
C ILE A 793 3.53 -39.96 1.86
N ILE A 794 3.64 -41.28 1.75
CA ILE A 794 3.48 -42.20 2.89
C ILE A 794 4.55 -41.95 3.94
N ARG A 795 5.81 -41.81 3.53
CA ARG A 795 6.93 -41.52 4.43
C ARG A 795 6.75 -40.18 5.15
N GLN A 796 6.45 -39.10 4.41
CA GLN A 796 6.24 -37.76 4.98
C GLN A 796 5.07 -37.76 5.97
N GLU A 797 3.98 -38.44 5.64
CA GLU A 797 2.79 -38.47 6.48
C GLU A 797 3.00 -39.33 7.74
N HIS A 798 3.73 -40.44 7.63
CA HIS A 798 4.15 -41.24 8.78
C HIS A 798 5.04 -40.44 9.75
N ASP A 799 6.09 -39.79 9.23
CA ASP A 799 7.01 -38.99 10.05
C ASP A 799 6.27 -37.83 10.74
N ARG A 800 5.32 -37.21 10.05
CA ARG A 800 4.44 -36.18 10.62
C ARG A 800 3.57 -36.71 11.76
N LEU A 801 3.01 -37.92 11.62
CA LEU A 801 2.18 -38.54 12.65
C LEU A 801 2.98 -38.96 13.89
N LEU A 802 4.27 -39.26 13.77
CA LEU A 802 5.16 -39.52 14.91
C LEU A 802 5.57 -38.26 15.66
N ALA A 803 5.55 -37.10 15.00
CA ALA A 803 5.94 -35.82 15.58
C ALA A 803 4.81 -35.13 16.38
N ILE A 804 3.57 -35.63 16.29
CA ILE A 804 2.37 -35.18 16.99
C ILE A 804 2.13 -36.08 18.20
#